data_AF-A0A9P8W6G5-F1
#
_entry.id   AF-A0A9P8W6G5-F1
#
_cell.length_a   1.000
_cell.length_b   1.000
_cell.length_c   1.000
_cell.angle_alpha   90.00
_cell.angle_beta   90.00
_cell.angle_gamma   90.00
#
_symmetry.space_group_name_H-M   'P 1'
#
loop_
_entity.id
_entity.type
_entity.pdbx_description
1 polymer ?
#
loop_
_entity_poly.entity_id
_entity_poly.type
_entity_poly.pdbx_seq_one_letter_code
_entity_poly.pdbx_strand_id
1 'polypeptide(L)'
;MASRSSFIRALRTPSVAANASNVSGSSRRCLAAAPSPASYCRNASPRAIRCLSTTSRRLIAPSLSCQAKLTTETYPNLKRDERFAAVTKDHVARFREILGNNPSAVLDGVSESIDESDLEPFNEDWMHKYKGQTRLVLKPATTEEVSQILKFCNEQHLAVVPQGGNTGLVGGSIPVFDEIVISLARMNQIRSFDDVSGALVVDAGVILESADQYLAQRGYIFPLDLGAKGSCHVGGNVATNAGGLRLLRYGSLHGTVLGVEAVLPDGTILNDLCALRKNNTGYDLKQLFIGAEGTLGIITKVSIHCPQRSSAINVALFGLESYEKAQLAFREAKKQLGEILSAFELMDGKSQQIVSQVKGQDKPLEGDHPFYCLIETSGSNGEHDYAKLEAFLEDVMTKEVIADGVVAQDETQIKNLWGWREGITECLGHWGGTYKYDVSIPLKEMYQLVEDTKARMEEAGLLGETDEFPVVDVLGYGHMGDSNLHLNIPVRRYDEKVEKALEPFVYEWIQKRNGSISAEHGLGIAKKKFVGYSRDEGTLGLMRQIKNLYDPQQQKRLSPTAPAALVTKLLHPRRDSMDDASWMAPNVGGHWHKPEIPKGTFVCPVLLSYTNPKIGNMVGVAGKYKGCETCRQRRVKCSMERPFCQKCLNSGRECLGYERERVFITGTPENKGRVASHPKKGASSRNQTPSGGEGSQGPVLTPLPPFTSAWDDHTIIQHRGTEYSVLVLALQTKLSDLLRASTEQDETEAHHISLPPYAPSDIQPLLYDQDFQVSAQCLARLPGVDEGDDAAESYCVFFFEHNLLVGAGEPGSDEMKRLGPAYFSQFPNHHFFVRVYRPLSVGYALLSRRETFLSAPEWRSVPWHKHPKCSLDQLFDLLLFLPSIFAQTDGIAPLEATLNRRLRAQELLQSCLSLERQFDLWHHLASQPSPGHPLAYWAEELTSPGGLIPFSNSYTFKDGLTGLAFLYYWTAQVLFHRCVETLHRIIFQPIIDAYPNMWLDLPLELQIDVTRYQHGRKFAADICRGLDSVLDNTVQPDLLVSPMMTAMDLYKELNAASQDGLMEMMWLDNFRSRLVEKGQHVADVLQRQKWIDVAEF
;
A
#
# COMPACT_ATOMS: atom_id res chain seq x y z
N MET A 1 -10.08 59.88 13.06
CA MET A 1 -9.22 60.45 14.12
C MET A 1 -8.29 59.36 14.63
N ALA A 2 -7.10 59.72 15.13
CA ALA A 2 -6.14 58.92 15.90
C ALA A 2 -6.08 57.37 15.74
N SER A 3 -5.17 56.92 14.85
CA SER A 3 -4.26 55.75 15.04
C SER A 3 -4.82 54.32 15.21
N ARG A 4 -4.12 53.24 14.89
CA ARG A 4 -2.68 53.05 14.52
C ARG A 4 -2.53 52.23 13.23
N SER A 5 -1.33 52.27 12.65
CA SER A 5 -0.85 51.36 11.61
C SER A 5 0.63 51.03 11.87
N SER A 6 1.17 50.06 11.11
CA SER A 6 2.57 49.58 11.09
C SER A 6 3.15 48.99 12.38
N PHE A 7 3.43 47.66 12.33
CA PHE A 7 4.58 47.05 12.99
C PHE A 7 5.00 45.76 12.24
N ILE A 8 6.04 45.87 11.42
CA ILE A 8 6.96 44.77 11.08
C ILE A 8 8.36 45.38 11.26
N ARG A 9 9.30 44.69 11.93
CA ARG A 9 10.60 45.27 12.30
C ARG A 9 11.75 44.28 12.13
N ALA A 10 12.37 44.30 10.96
CA ALA A 10 13.57 43.52 10.69
C ALA A 10 14.85 44.14 11.28
N LEU A 11 15.77 43.25 11.65
CA LEU A 11 17.25 43.34 11.58
C LEU A 11 17.95 44.70 11.79
N ARG A 12 18.80 44.76 12.83
CA ARG A 12 20.03 45.59 12.83
C ARG A 12 21.21 44.87 13.48
N THR A 13 22.32 44.83 12.76
CA THR A 13 23.65 44.41 13.26
C THR A 13 24.29 45.49 14.14
N PRO A 14 25.03 45.13 15.20
CA PRO A 14 26.01 46.02 15.84
C PRO A 14 27.40 45.85 15.19
N SER A 15 28.01 46.97 14.78
CA SER A 15 29.41 47.01 14.34
C SER A 15 30.37 46.99 15.53
N VAL A 16 31.44 46.21 15.46
CA VAL A 16 32.50 46.21 16.48
C VAL A 16 33.26 47.55 16.49
N ALA A 17 33.41 48.14 17.67
CA ALA A 17 34.37 49.21 17.95
C ALA A 17 35.29 48.76 19.10
N ALA A 18 36.60 49.01 18.96
CA ALA A 18 37.61 48.40 19.83
C ALA A 18 37.95 49.26 21.06
N ASN A 19 38.32 48.58 22.16
CA ASN A 19 39.34 49.04 23.09
C ASN A 19 40.05 47.83 23.73
N ALA A 20 41.28 48.02 24.22
CA ALA A 20 42.26 46.94 24.37
C ALA A 20 42.78 46.72 25.82
N SER A 21 43.84 45.89 25.95
CA SER A 21 44.52 45.43 27.19
C SER A 21 43.77 44.33 27.97
N ASN A 22 44.38 43.22 28.45
CA ASN A 22 45.75 42.67 28.35
C ASN A 22 45.66 41.12 28.17
N VAL A 23 46.48 40.46 27.34
CA VAL A 23 47.78 39.81 27.66
C VAL A 23 47.71 38.91 28.92
N SER A 24 48.03 37.61 28.93
CA SER A 24 48.84 36.71 28.06
C SER A 24 48.11 35.37 27.73
N GLY A 25 48.38 34.58 26.69
CA GLY A 25 49.60 33.79 26.38
C GLY A 25 49.41 32.32 26.82
N SER A 26 49.69 31.25 26.03
CA SER A 26 50.41 31.15 24.74
C SER A 26 50.06 29.89 23.90
N SER A 27 50.45 29.91 22.61
CA SER A 27 50.91 28.79 21.73
C SER A 27 50.15 27.42 21.71
N ARG A 28 49.53 26.96 20.59
CA ARG A 28 50.14 26.34 19.36
C ARG A 28 51.09 25.15 19.66
N ARG A 29 51.19 24.02 18.91
CA ARG A 29 50.65 23.46 17.62
C ARG A 29 51.14 21.97 17.54
N CYS A 30 50.81 21.03 16.62
CA CYS A 30 49.72 20.70 15.66
C CYS A 30 50.03 19.30 15.03
N LEU A 31 49.12 18.69 14.23
CA LEU A 31 49.33 17.49 13.35
C LEU A 31 49.59 16.14 14.11
N ALA A 32 49.44 14.92 13.55
CA ALA A 32 48.60 14.38 12.46
C ALA A 32 48.67 12.82 12.43
N ALA A 33 47.71 12.18 11.73
CA ALA A 33 47.74 10.82 11.15
C ALA A 33 47.88 9.56 12.06
N ALA A 34 47.45 8.40 11.53
CA ALA A 34 47.46 7.08 12.18
C ALA A 34 48.77 6.29 11.90
N PRO A 35 49.02 5.17 12.61
CA PRO A 35 48.73 3.87 11.95
C PRO A 35 48.31 2.71 12.89
N SER A 36 47.93 1.58 12.28
CA SER A 36 47.89 0.20 12.83
C SER A 36 48.99 -0.64 12.12
N PRO A 37 49.32 -1.92 12.45
CA PRO A 37 48.55 -2.94 13.19
C PRO A 37 49.38 -3.86 14.15
N ALA A 38 48.87 -5.10 14.38
CA ALA A 38 49.57 -6.34 14.81
C ALA A 38 49.58 -6.77 16.31
N SER A 39 48.65 -7.66 16.64
CA SER A 39 48.79 -8.93 17.42
C SER A 39 49.81 -9.07 18.57
N TYR A 40 49.33 -9.40 19.79
CA TYR A 40 49.29 -10.79 20.31
C TYR A 40 48.49 -10.90 21.62
N CYS A 41 48.03 -12.11 21.98
CA CYS A 41 47.10 -12.34 23.10
C CYS A 41 47.78 -12.54 24.47
N ARG A 42 47.14 -12.10 25.57
CA ARG A 42 46.78 -12.95 26.74
C ARG A 42 45.93 -12.26 27.82
N ASN A 43 45.11 -13.08 28.46
CA ASN A 43 44.03 -12.80 29.41
C ASN A 43 44.34 -11.81 30.57
N ALA A 44 43.42 -10.88 30.80
CA ALA A 44 43.08 -10.34 32.13
C ALA A 44 41.59 -9.96 32.16
N SER A 45 40.87 -10.30 33.24
CA SER A 45 39.43 -10.00 33.38
C SER A 45 39.22 -8.66 34.09
N PRO A 46 38.49 -7.68 33.50
CA PRO A 46 38.13 -6.45 34.17
C PRO A 46 36.85 -6.62 35.01
N ARG A 47 36.86 -6.10 36.24
CA ARG A 47 35.68 -6.01 37.11
C ARG A 47 34.64 -5.07 36.51
N ALA A 48 33.35 -5.38 36.70
CA ALA A 48 32.25 -4.52 36.26
C ALA A 48 32.33 -3.12 36.91
N ILE A 49 32.34 -2.09 36.06
CA ILE A 49 32.27 -0.69 36.49
C ILE A 49 30.80 -0.31 36.69
N ARG A 50 30.44 0.13 37.90
CA ARG A 50 29.12 0.71 38.17
C ARG A 50 29.04 2.10 37.54
N CYS A 51 28.36 2.24 36.41
CA CYS A 51 27.95 3.55 35.90
C CYS A 51 26.84 4.11 36.80
N LEU A 52 27.19 5.11 37.62
CA LEU A 52 26.21 5.90 38.37
C LEU A 52 25.57 6.90 37.40
N SER A 53 24.31 6.67 37.03
CA SER A 53 23.50 7.71 36.38
C SER A 53 23.35 8.89 37.33
N THR A 54 23.53 10.10 36.81
CA THR A 54 23.48 11.36 37.57
C THR A 54 22.28 12.24 37.18
N THR A 55 21.19 11.62 36.74
CA THR A 55 19.87 12.28 36.72
C THR A 55 19.24 12.26 38.11
N SER A 56 19.11 13.44 38.73
CA SER A 56 18.43 13.57 40.02
C SER A 56 16.94 13.21 39.88
N ARG A 57 16.50 12.15 40.56
CA ARG A 57 15.07 11.89 40.77
C ARG A 57 14.43 13.12 41.44
N ARG A 58 13.67 13.91 40.71
CA ARG A 58 12.72 14.87 41.29
C ARG A 58 11.55 14.08 41.86
N LEU A 59 11.72 13.58 43.07
CA LEU A 59 10.62 13.04 43.86
C LEU A 59 9.68 14.20 44.21
N ILE A 60 8.57 14.31 43.48
CA ILE A 60 7.37 14.93 44.03
C ILE A 60 6.96 14.06 45.23
N ALA A 61 6.65 14.68 46.37
CA ALA A 61 6.31 13.93 47.57
C ALA A 61 5.01 13.14 47.35
N PRO A 62 4.95 11.85 47.71
CA PRO A 62 3.77 11.03 47.46
C PRO A 62 2.59 11.50 48.31
N SER A 63 1.55 12.01 47.66
CA SER A 63 0.27 12.31 48.27
C SER A 63 -0.46 11.01 48.62
N LEU A 64 -0.37 10.60 49.89
CA LEU A 64 -1.13 9.52 50.54
C LEU A 64 -1.31 8.22 49.72
N SER A 65 -0.43 7.25 49.97
CA SER A 65 -0.45 5.92 49.37
C SER A 65 -1.81 5.22 49.46
N CYS A 66 -2.51 5.12 48.33
CA CYS A 66 -3.60 4.17 48.12
C CYS A 66 -3.06 3.01 47.28
N GLN A 67 -2.65 1.91 47.92
CA GLN A 67 -2.28 0.68 47.21
C GLN A 67 -3.50 0.12 46.49
N ALA A 68 -3.32 -0.40 45.28
CA ALA A 68 -4.40 -1.03 44.53
C ALA A 68 -4.96 -2.23 45.29
N LYS A 69 -6.29 -2.34 45.33
CA LYS A 69 -6.96 -3.56 45.80
C LYS A 69 -6.69 -4.71 44.83
N LEU A 70 -6.77 -5.94 45.34
CA LEU A 70 -6.60 -7.11 44.49
C LEU A 70 -7.68 -7.10 43.39
N THR A 71 -7.29 -7.46 42.17
CA THR A 71 -8.19 -7.45 41.00
C THR A 71 -9.41 -8.35 41.24
N THR A 72 -9.23 -9.43 42.00
CA THR A 72 -10.29 -10.36 42.44
C THR A 72 -11.28 -9.77 43.44
N GLU A 73 -10.87 -8.78 44.25
CA GLU A 73 -11.76 -8.06 45.17
C GLU A 73 -12.58 -7.00 44.44
N THR A 74 -11.94 -6.34 43.48
CA THR A 74 -12.56 -5.27 42.67
C THR A 74 -13.53 -5.83 41.64
N TYR A 75 -13.23 -7.01 41.08
CA TYR A 75 -14.05 -7.68 40.08
C TYR A 75 -14.37 -9.14 40.50
N PRO A 76 -15.20 -9.37 41.53
CA PRO A 76 -15.44 -10.70 42.12
C PRO A 76 -16.14 -11.72 41.20
N ASN A 77 -16.59 -11.28 40.01
CA ASN A 77 -17.09 -12.16 38.96
C ASN A 77 -15.97 -12.87 38.18
N LEU A 78 -14.71 -12.43 38.32
CA LEU A 78 -13.55 -13.13 37.77
C LEU A 78 -13.25 -14.37 38.62
N LYS A 79 -13.30 -15.55 38.00
CA LYS A 79 -12.96 -16.82 38.64
C LYS A 79 -11.62 -17.34 38.12
N ARG A 80 -10.77 -17.83 39.02
CA ARG A 80 -9.55 -18.56 38.66
C ARG A 80 -9.95 -19.81 37.87
N ASP A 81 -9.22 -20.10 36.81
CA ASP A 81 -9.46 -21.27 35.96
C ASP A 81 -8.92 -22.54 36.65
N GLU A 82 -9.83 -23.44 37.04
CA GLU A 82 -9.51 -24.65 37.82
C GLU A 82 -8.57 -25.64 37.10
N ARG A 83 -8.36 -25.48 35.79
CA ARG A 83 -7.44 -26.32 35.00
C ARG A 83 -5.97 -26.04 35.31
N PHE A 84 -5.66 -24.89 35.90
CA PHE A 84 -4.29 -24.45 36.13
C PHE A 84 -3.77 -24.94 37.47
N ALA A 85 -2.62 -25.61 37.47
CA ALA A 85 -1.95 -26.01 38.70
C ALA A 85 -1.56 -24.77 39.52
N ALA A 86 -1.44 -24.94 40.83
CA ALA A 86 -0.74 -23.98 41.68
C ALA A 86 0.77 -24.20 41.56
N VAL A 87 1.57 -23.14 41.73
CA VAL A 87 3.04 -23.26 41.73
C VAL A 87 3.50 -24.03 42.97
N THR A 88 4.33 -25.05 42.78
CA THR A 88 4.92 -25.87 43.86
C THR A 88 6.42 -25.60 44.00
N LYS A 89 7.02 -26.01 45.12
CA LYS A 89 8.47 -25.90 45.33
C LYS A 89 9.27 -26.70 44.28
N ASP A 90 8.73 -27.83 43.82
CA ASP A 90 9.35 -28.65 42.78
C ASP A 90 9.32 -27.95 41.41
N HIS A 91 8.26 -27.19 41.11
CA HIS A 91 8.22 -26.34 39.91
C HIS A 91 9.31 -25.26 39.99
N VAL A 92 9.49 -24.62 41.14
CA VAL A 92 10.54 -23.59 41.29
C VAL A 92 11.95 -24.19 41.21
N ALA A 93 12.18 -25.36 41.80
CA ALA A 93 13.44 -26.09 41.63
C ALA A 93 13.73 -26.33 40.13
N ARG A 94 12.73 -26.78 39.36
CA ARG A 94 12.87 -27.00 37.92
C ARG A 94 13.13 -25.70 37.14
N PHE A 95 12.51 -24.58 37.51
CA PHE A 95 12.82 -23.28 36.90
C PHE A 95 14.23 -22.78 37.25
N ARG A 96 14.73 -23.04 38.47
CA ARG A 96 16.11 -22.73 38.86
C ARG A 96 17.13 -23.54 38.04
N GLU A 97 16.85 -24.80 37.73
CA GLU A 97 17.67 -25.61 36.80
C GLU A 97 17.73 -24.98 35.40
N ILE A 98 16.57 -24.64 34.81
CA ILE A 98 16.46 -24.04 33.47
C ILE A 98 17.22 -22.70 33.41
N LEU A 99 17.12 -21.89 34.46
CA LEU A 99 17.75 -20.57 34.59
C LEU A 99 19.19 -20.62 35.16
N GLY A 100 19.84 -21.79 35.11
CA GLY A 100 21.26 -21.96 35.45
C GLY A 100 21.62 -21.66 36.91
N ASN A 101 20.66 -21.77 37.83
CA ASN A 101 20.76 -21.43 39.25
C ASN A 101 21.22 -19.99 39.55
N ASN A 102 20.99 -19.04 38.63
CA ASN A 102 21.30 -17.62 38.87
C ASN A 102 20.30 -17.01 39.88
N PRO A 103 20.74 -16.53 41.06
CA PRO A 103 19.83 -15.97 42.08
C PRO A 103 19.05 -14.72 41.63
N SER A 104 19.53 -14.00 40.60
CA SER A 104 18.82 -12.84 40.03
C SER A 104 17.77 -13.21 38.98
N ALA A 105 17.68 -14.48 38.59
CA ALA A 105 16.78 -14.96 37.54
C ALA A 105 15.41 -15.43 38.06
N VAL A 106 15.26 -15.65 39.37
CA VAL A 106 14.02 -16.13 40.00
C VAL A 106 13.73 -15.32 41.25
N LEU A 107 12.53 -14.74 41.36
CA LEU A 107 11.99 -14.27 42.64
C LEU A 107 11.00 -15.32 43.14
N ASP A 108 11.30 -15.97 44.26
CA ASP A 108 10.58 -17.14 44.78
C ASP A 108 9.88 -16.86 46.11
N GLY A 109 8.60 -16.48 46.03
CA GLY A 109 7.70 -16.40 47.18
C GLY A 109 6.93 -17.69 47.46
N VAL A 110 7.34 -18.84 46.91
CA VAL A 110 6.68 -20.16 47.07
C VAL A 110 7.52 -21.08 47.97
N SER A 111 8.83 -21.15 47.74
CA SER A 111 9.75 -22.01 48.50
C SER A 111 10.36 -21.29 49.69
N GLU A 112 10.65 -20.00 49.52
CA GLU A 112 11.38 -19.12 50.44
C GLU A 112 10.50 -17.96 50.92
N SER A 113 10.92 -17.29 51.99
CA SER A 113 10.28 -16.08 52.53
C SER A 113 11.01 -14.83 52.02
N ILE A 114 10.70 -14.42 50.78
CA ILE A 114 11.07 -13.08 50.28
C ILE A 114 10.14 -12.02 50.85
N ASP A 115 10.55 -10.75 50.77
CA ASP A 115 9.67 -9.62 51.08
C ASP A 115 8.58 -9.52 50.00
N GLU A 116 7.33 -9.25 50.39
CA GLU A 116 6.24 -8.98 49.45
C GLU A 116 6.54 -7.72 48.61
N SER A 117 7.36 -6.80 49.14
CA SER A 117 7.83 -5.60 48.42
C SER A 117 8.71 -5.90 47.19
N ASP A 118 9.35 -7.08 47.10
CA ASP A 118 10.10 -7.51 45.90
C ASP A 118 9.16 -8.02 44.77
N LEU A 119 7.95 -8.46 45.12
CA LEU A 119 6.94 -8.94 44.16
C LEU A 119 5.95 -7.85 43.74
N GLU A 120 5.68 -6.86 44.60
CA GLU A 120 4.74 -5.75 44.34
C GLU A 120 4.91 -5.09 42.95
N PRO A 121 6.14 -4.77 42.47
CA PRO A 121 6.32 -4.11 41.15
C PRO A 121 5.96 -4.97 39.93
N PHE A 122 5.78 -6.28 40.15
CA PHE A 122 5.35 -7.24 39.12
C PHE A 122 3.84 -7.55 39.21
N ASN A 123 3.21 -7.25 40.35
CA ASN A 123 1.80 -7.49 40.64
C ASN A 123 0.90 -6.27 40.39
N GLU A 124 1.36 -5.05 40.67
CA GLU A 124 0.57 -3.81 40.49
C GLU A 124 0.79 -3.20 39.09
N ASP A 125 -0.26 -2.62 38.49
CA ASP A 125 -0.19 -1.93 37.20
C ASP A 125 0.23 -0.45 37.31
N TRP A 126 0.68 0.15 36.21
CA TRP A 126 1.17 1.54 36.18
C TRP A 126 0.15 2.58 36.67
N MET A 127 -1.15 2.30 36.58
CA MET A 127 -2.20 3.21 37.06
C MET A 127 -2.61 3.00 38.52
N HIS A 128 -2.01 2.05 39.24
CA HIS A 128 -2.44 1.60 40.58
C HIS A 128 -3.94 1.27 40.63
N LYS A 129 -4.48 0.65 39.57
CA LYS A 129 -5.90 0.29 39.41
C LYS A 129 -6.13 -1.22 39.47
N TYR A 130 -5.15 -2.02 39.09
CA TYR A 130 -5.20 -3.47 39.06
C TYR A 130 -3.99 -4.05 39.81
N LYS A 131 -4.23 -5.10 40.60
CA LYS A 131 -3.20 -5.83 41.35
C LYS A 131 -3.41 -7.34 41.29
N GLY A 132 -2.36 -8.08 40.98
CA GLY A 132 -2.32 -9.54 40.99
C GLY A 132 -1.81 -10.16 42.29
N GLN A 133 -1.60 -11.47 42.27
CA GLN A 133 -1.19 -12.29 43.43
C GLN A 133 -0.08 -13.30 43.05
N THR A 134 0.79 -12.99 42.08
CA THR A 134 1.88 -13.90 41.73
C THR A 134 2.85 -14.07 42.89
N ARG A 135 3.37 -15.29 43.01
CA ARG A 135 4.41 -15.69 43.98
C ARG A 135 5.70 -16.13 43.30
N LEU A 136 5.78 -16.06 41.97
CA LEU A 136 6.95 -16.47 41.20
C LEU A 136 7.17 -15.54 39.99
N VAL A 137 8.33 -14.88 39.97
CA VAL A 137 8.78 -14.11 38.80
C VAL A 137 10.02 -14.78 38.21
N LEU A 138 9.94 -15.12 36.93
CA LEU A 138 11.04 -15.68 36.14
C LEU A 138 11.62 -14.60 35.23
N LYS A 139 12.94 -14.48 35.18
CA LYS A 139 13.67 -13.47 34.42
C LYS A 139 14.66 -14.16 33.47
N PRO A 140 14.22 -14.73 32.34
CA PRO A 140 15.11 -15.37 31.37
C PRO A 140 16.05 -14.37 30.67
N ALA A 141 17.21 -14.84 30.19
CA ALA A 141 18.18 -14.08 29.40
C ALA A 141 18.38 -14.59 27.96
N THR A 142 17.75 -15.71 27.60
CA THR A 142 17.87 -16.35 26.29
C THR A 142 16.51 -16.85 25.80
N THR A 143 16.37 -17.00 24.48
CA THR A 143 15.15 -17.56 23.85
C THR A 143 14.96 -19.02 24.24
N GLU A 144 16.06 -19.74 24.45
CA GLU A 144 16.12 -21.13 24.87
C GLU A 144 15.66 -21.31 26.32
N GLU A 145 15.94 -20.35 27.21
CA GLU A 145 15.35 -20.28 28.56
C GLU A 145 13.83 -20.06 28.48
N VAL A 146 13.34 -19.13 27.64
CA VAL A 146 11.89 -18.89 27.43
C VAL A 146 11.19 -20.14 26.87
N SER A 147 11.79 -20.80 25.88
CA SER A 147 11.31 -22.05 25.29
C SER A 147 11.15 -23.17 26.33
N GLN A 148 12.16 -23.37 27.18
CA GLN A 148 12.11 -24.38 28.23
C GLN A 148 11.10 -24.03 29.34
N ILE A 149 10.96 -22.74 29.69
CA ILE A 149 9.94 -22.27 30.64
C ILE A 149 8.54 -22.53 30.10
N LEU A 150 8.21 -22.04 28.89
CA LEU A 150 6.86 -22.17 28.33
C LEU A 150 6.47 -23.63 28.10
N LYS A 151 7.38 -24.45 27.57
CA LYS A 151 7.17 -25.89 27.43
C LYS A 151 6.81 -26.54 28.76
N PHE A 152 7.58 -26.30 29.83
CA PHE A 152 7.30 -26.86 31.14
C PHE A 152 6.00 -26.31 31.75
N CYS A 153 5.67 -25.03 31.53
CA CYS A 153 4.39 -24.45 31.92
C CYS A 153 3.20 -25.13 31.22
N ASN A 154 3.29 -25.42 29.92
CA ASN A 154 2.25 -26.15 29.18
C ASN A 154 2.13 -27.62 29.66
N GLU A 155 3.26 -28.30 29.89
CA GLU A 155 3.31 -29.66 30.43
C GLU A 155 2.71 -29.77 31.85
N GLN A 156 2.88 -28.75 32.70
CA GLN A 156 2.35 -28.72 34.09
C GLN A 156 1.04 -27.93 34.25
N HIS A 157 0.49 -27.38 33.16
CA HIS A 157 -0.66 -26.47 33.17
C HIS A 157 -0.50 -25.28 34.13
N LEU A 158 0.65 -24.59 34.05
CA LEU A 158 0.93 -23.36 34.80
C LEU A 158 0.62 -22.14 33.94
N ALA A 159 -0.12 -21.18 34.50
CA ALA A 159 -0.46 -19.94 33.81
C ALA A 159 0.74 -18.99 33.81
N VAL A 160 0.90 -18.21 32.74
CA VAL A 160 2.01 -17.28 32.54
C VAL A 160 1.52 -15.91 32.08
N VAL A 161 2.22 -14.86 32.50
CA VAL A 161 2.04 -13.48 32.00
C VAL A 161 3.41 -12.94 31.55
N PRO A 162 3.60 -12.64 30.25
CA PRO A 162 4.81 -11.96 29.79
C PRO A 162 4.81 -10.49 30.21
N GLN A 163 5.90 -10.02 30.77
CA GLN A 163 6.03 -8.63 31.23
C GLN A 163 7.28 -7.96 30.64
N GLY A 164 7.05 -6.84 29.95
CA GLY A 164 8.08 -5.89 29.56
C GLY A 164 8.43 -4.94 30.72
N GLY A 165 8.41 -3.63 30.46
CA GLY A 165 8.65 -2.60 31.46
C GLY A 165 7.44 -2.19 32.31
N ASN A 166 6.40 -3.03 32.40
CA ASN A 166 5.14 -2.82 33.14
C ASN A 166 4.50 -1.41 32.99
N THR A 167 4.40 -0.91 31.75
CA THR A 167 3.91 0.45 31.41
C THR A 167 2.57 0.45 30.66
N GLY A 168 1.85 -0.68 30.62
CA GLY A 168 0.59 -0.83 29.91
C GLY A 168 -0.63 -0.34 30.71
N LEU A 169 -1.54 0.39 30.06
CA LEU A 169 -2.65 1.12 30.70
C LEU A 169 -4.00 0.37 30.71
N VAL A 170 -3.99 -0.95 30.53
CA VAL A 170 -5.19 -1.81 30.43
C VAL A 170 -5.16 -3.05 31.32
N GLY A 171 -4.17 -3.13 32.24
CA GLY A 171 -3.96 -4.27 33.13
C GLY A 171 -3.58 -5.58 32.40
N GLY A 172 -3.02 -5.49 31.19
CA GLY A 172 -2.55 -6.65 30.42
C GLY A 172 -1.13 -7.11 30.75
N SER A 173 -0.34 -6.29 31.46
CA SER A 173 1.06 -6.58 31.81
C SER A 173 1.24 -7.26 33.17
N ILE A 174 0.15 -7.54 33.90
CA ILE A 174 0.18 -8.05 35.27
C ILE A 174 -0.70 -9.32 35.43
N PRO A 175 -0.44 -10.16 36.45
CA PRO A 175 -1.29 -11.28 36.81
C PRO A 175 -2.65 -10.83 37.38
N VAL A 176 -3.66 -11.70 37.29
CA VAL A 176 -5.01 -11.49 37.85
C VAL A 176 -5.18 -12.31 39.13
N PHE A 177 -4.57 -13.49 39.15
CA PHE A 177 -4.49 -14.44 40.23
C PHE A 177 -3.00 -14.72 40.51
N ASP A 178 -2.59 -15.99 40.49
CA ASP A 178 -1.25 -16.51 40.80
C ASP A 178 -0.41 -16.84 39.55
N GLU A 179 -0.70 -16.23 38.39
CA GLU A 179 0.02 -16.51 37.14
C GLU A 179 1.52 -16.17 37.26
N ILE A 180 2.39 -17.00 36.69
CA ILE A 180 3.85 -16.82 36.73
C ILE A 180 4.24 -15.64 35.82
N VAL A 181 4.89 -14.61 36.38
CA VAL A 181 5.35 -13.48 35.57
C VAL A 181 6.67 -13.83 34.91
N ILE A 182 6.72 -13.78 33.58
CA ILE A 182 7.93 -13.95 32.77
C ILE A 182 8.40 -12.55 32.35
N SER A 183 9.33 -11.99 33.12
CA SER A 183 9.86 -10.65 32.91
C SER A 183 11.08 -10.67 31.97
N LEU A 184 10.96 -9.99 30.83
CA LEU A 184 11.99 -9.98 29.78
C LEU A 184 13.19 -9.07 30.09
N ALA A 185 13.27 -8.46 31.28
CA ALA A 185 14.27 -7.44 31.63
C ALA A 185 15.74 -7.92 31.59
N ARG A 186 16.00 -9.24 31.58
CA ARG A 186 17.35 -9.82 31.37
C ARG A 186 17.69 -10.09 29.89
N MET A 187 16.71 -10.04 28.98
CA MET A 187 16.89 -10.08 27.53
C MET A 187 16.97 -8.66 26.99
N ASN A 188 18.11 -7.99 27.17
CA ASN A 188 18.25 -6.54 26.94
C ASN A 188 19.45 -6.17 26.05
N GLN A 189 19.87 -7.08 25.15
CA GLN A 189 21.01 -6.85 24.26
C GLN A 189 20.58 -6.28 22.90
N ILE A 190 21.36 -5.31 22.40
CA ILE A 190 21.35 -4.92 20.99
C ILE A 190 22.20 -5.95 20.23
N ARG A 191 21.61 -6.62 19.24
CA ARG A 191 22.23 -7.79 18.57
C ARG A 191 23.00 -7.40 17.33
N SER A 192 22.43 -6.55 16.49
CA SER A 192 23.09 -5.97 15.31
C SER A 192 22.40 -4.69 14.89
N PHE A 193 23.13 -3.86 14.14
CA PHE A 193 22.59 -2.71 13.43
C PHE A 193 23.32 -2.59 12.10
N ASP A 194 22.56 -2.41 11.03
CA ASP A 194 23.04 -2.12 9.68
C ASP A 194 22.86 -0.61 9.42
N ASP A 195 23.98 0.10 9.28
CA ASP A 195 24.02 1.55 9.09
C ASP A 195 23.80 1.99 7.63
N VAL A 196 23.61 1.04 6.70
CA VAL A 196 23.19 1.29 5.31
C VAL A 196 21.68 1.10 5.16
N SER A 197 21.11 0.02 5.68
CA SER A 197 19.64 -0.24 5.59
C SER A 197 18.81 0.34 6.74
N GLY A 198 19.46 0.76 7.83
CA GLY A 198 18.79 1.18 9.06
C GLY A 198 18.13 0.02 9.83
N ALA A 199 18.42 -1.24 9.51
CA ALA A 199 17.84 -2.38 10.21
C ALA A 199 18.51 -2.59 11.58
N LEU A 200 17.71 -2.47 12.65
CA LEU A 200 18.10 -2.71 14.04
C LEU A 200 17.54 -4.05 14.51
N VAL A 201 18.39 -4.93 15.06
CA VAL A 201 17.97 -6.17 15.73
C VAL A 201 18.28 -6.10 17.21
N VAL A 202 17.25 -6.30 18.04
CA VAL A 202 17.29 -6.17 19.51
C VAL A 202 16.57 -7.33 20.20
N ASP A 203 16.98 -7.62 21.43
CA ASP A 203 16.14 -8.41 22.33
C ASP A 203 14.87 -7.64 22.73
N ALA A 204 13.79 -8.38 22.98
CA ALA A 204 12.49 -7.85 23.36
C ALA A 204 12.46 -7.02 24.66
N GLY A 205 13.44 -7.19 25.56
CA GLY A 205 13.59 -6.44 26.81
C GLY A 205 14.52 -5.22 26.73
N VAL A 206 14.97 -4.81 25.54
CA VAL A 206 15.67 -3.52 25.36
C VAL A 206 14.68 -2.36 25.64
N ILE A 207 15.09 -1.41 26.49
CA ILE A 207 14.32 -0.18 26.78
C ILE A 207 14.33 0.74 25.55
N LEU A 208 13.20 1.35 25.21
CA LEU A 208 13.03 2.21 24.02
C LEU A 208 14.03 3.38 24.00
N GLU A 209 14.17 4.10 25.11
CA GLU A 209 15.15 5.19 25.23
C GLU A 209 16.60 4.72 25.00
N SER A 210 16.97 3.55 25.51
CA SER A 210 18.31 2.97 25.29
C SER A 210 18.54 2.60 23.82
N ALA A 211 17.50 2.17 23.11
CA ALA A 211 17.57 1.92 21.67
C ALA A 211 17.72 3.24 20.89
N ASP A 212 16.94 4.28 21.20
CA ASP A 212 17.07 5.57 20.51
C ASP A 212 18.42 6.25 20.77
N GLN A 213 18.94 6.19 22.01
CA GLN A 213 20.26 6.72 22.34
C GLN A 213 21.40 5.98 21.60
N TYR A 214 21.25 4.68 21.33
CA TYR A 214 22.19 3.92 20.51
C TYR A 214 22.13 4.32 19.02
N LEU A 215 20.92 4.55 18.50
CA LEU A 215 20.69 5.00 17.12
C LEU A 215 21.15 6.46 16.90
N ALA A 216 20.96 7.33 17.89
CA ALA A 216 21.35 8.74 17.85
C ALA A 216 22.85 8.91 17.56
N GLN A 217 23.69 8.07 18.18
CA GLN A 217 25.14 8.03 17.96
C GLN A 217 25.55 7.65 16.53
N ARG A 218 24.61 7.16 15.72
CA ARG A 218 24.80 6.67 14.35
C ARG A 218 24.05 7.50 13.30
N GLY A 219 23.36 8.56 13.71
CA GLY A 219 22.53 9.37 12.81
C GLY A 219 21.16 8.76 12.48
N TYR A 220 20.65 7.86 13.32
CA TYR A 220 19.36 7.20 13.17
C TYR A 220 18.42 7.51 14.35
N ILE A 221 17.11 7.26 14.19
CA ILE A 221 16.07 7.40 15.21
C ILE A 221 15.22 6.14 15.29
N PHE A 222 14.69 5.79 16.46
CA PHE A 222 13.68 4.74 16.57
C PHE A 222 12.36 5.23 15.94
N PRO A 223 11.62 4.43 15.16
CA PRO A 223 10.40 4.88 14.45
C PRO A 223 9.21 5.21 15.37
N LEU A 224 9.36 5.06 16.68
CA LEU A 224 8.34 5.23 17.71
C LEU A 224 8.93 6.07 18.86
N ASP A 225 8.16 7.06 19.34
CA ASP A 225 8.47 7.81 20.55
C ASP A 225 7.19 8.03 21.36
N LEU A 226 7.24 7.81 22.68
CA LEU A 226 6.09 7.88 23.59
C LEU A 226 6.55 8.20 25.02
N GLY A 227 5.67 8.78 25.86
CA GLY A 227 6.05 9.32 27.18
C GLY A 227 6.74 8.31 28.13
N ALA A 228 6.45 7.02 27.99
CA ALA A 228 7.08 5.95 28.78
C ALA A 228 8.47 5.48 28.26
N LYS A 229 9.11 6.21 27.33
CA LYS A 229 10.34 5.81 26.61
C LYS A 229 11.48 5.30 27.52
N GLY A 230 11.66 5.91 28.69
CA GLY A 230 12.67 5.52 29.68
C GLY A 230 12.37 4.26 30.50
N SER A 231 11.29 3.52 30.19
CA SER A 231 10.95 2.26 30.87
C SER A 231 10.23 1.23 29.99
N CYS A 232 9.48 1.63 28.96
CA CYS A 232 8.86 0.66 28.05
C CYS A 232 9.92 -0.16 27.29
N HIS A 233 9.66 -1.45 27.09
CA HIS A 233 10.56 -2.35 26.36
C HIS A 233 10.08 -2.55 24.91
N VAL A 234 11.00 -2.69 23.96
CA VAL A 234 10.68 -2.82 22.52
C VAL A 234 9.70 -3.95 22.23
N GLY A 235 9.89 -5.13 22.81
CA GLY A 235 8.95 -6.26 22.64
C GLY A 235 7.57 -6.02 23.28
N GLY A 236 7.49 -5.18 24.31
CA GLY A 236 6.22 -4.69 24.86
C GLY A 236 5.51 -3.76 23.88
N ASN A 237 6.23 -2.79 23.33
CA ASN A 237 5.70 -1.84 22.34
C ASN A 237 5.16 -2.57 21.10
N VAL A 238 5.88 -3.59 20.62
CA VAL A 238 5.44 -4.45 19.52
C VAL A 238 4.21 -5.29 19.92
N ALA A 239 4.23 -5.91 21.10
CA ALA A 239 3.10 -6.70 21.59
C ALA A 239 1.81 -5.88 21.78
N THR A 240 1.89 -4.57 22.05
CA THR A 240 0.70 -3.69 22.12
C THR A 240 0.40 -2.92 20.83
N ASN A 241 1.27 -2.99 19.81
CA ASN A 241 1.25 -2.10 18.63
C ASN A 241 1.18 -0.60 19.01
N ALA A 242 2.06 -0.16 19.91
CA ALA A 242 2.10 1.23 20.39
C ALA A 242 2.30 2.25 19.24
N GLY A 243 1.55 3.36 19.27
CA GLY A 243 1.53 4.36 18.19
C GLY A 243 2.46 5.55 18.42
N GLY A 244 2.18 6.36 19.44
CA GLY A 244 3.03 7.43 19.92
C GLY A 244 3.15 8.67 19.03
N LEU A 245 3.94 9.62 19.51
CA LEU A 245 4.01 11.03 19.08
C LEU A 245 4.44 11.27 17.62
N ARG A 246 4.87 10.23 16.91
CA ARG A 246 5.40 10.31 15.53
C ARG A 246 4.77 9.28 14.56
N LEU A 247 3.68 8.61 14.94
CA LEU A 247 2.98 7.66 14.07
C LEU A 247 2.54 8.29 12.75
N LEU A 248 2.15 9.58 12.76
CA LEU A 248 1.83 10.38 11.58
C LEU A 248 2.90 10.34 10.48
N ARG A 249 4.18 10.17 10.85
CA ARG A 249 5.33 10.23 9.93
C ARG A 249 5.98 8.88 9.66
N TYR A 250 6.09 8.02 10.67
CA TYR A 250 6.78 6.73 10.54
C TYR A 250 5.84 5.52 10.48
N GLY A 251 4.54 5.71 10.74
CA GLY A 251 3.51 4.69 10.69
C GLY A 251 3.51 3.73 11.90
N SER A 252 2.56 2.79 11.88
CA SER A 252 2.45 1.74 12.90
C SER A 252 3.62 0.75 12.82
N LEU A 253 3.90 0.09 13.95
CA LEU A 253 4.86 -1.01 14.06
C LEU A 253 4.60 -2.16 13.07
N HIS A 254 3.36 -2.38 12.62
CA HIS A 254 3.02 -3.31 11.54
C HIS A 254 3.80 -3.04 10.22
N GLY A 255 4.21 -1.80 9.96
CA GLY A 255 4.94 -1.39 8.73
C GLY A 255 6.44 -1.14 8.92
N THR A 256 6.92 -1.01 10.16
CA THR A 256 8.32 -0.72 10.50
C THR A 256 9.06 -1.90 11.13
N VAL A 257 8.37 -2.81 11.82
CA VAL A 257 8.94 -4.11 12.22
C VAL A 257 9.18 -4.94 10.95
N LEU A 258 10.42 -5.41 10.79
CA LEU A 258 10.86 -6.21 9.66
C LEU A 258 10.72 -7.72 9.94
N GLY A 259 10.85 -8.12 11.20
CA GLY A 259 10.80 -9.51 11.63
C GLY A 259 10.72 -9.66 13.15
N VAL A 260 10.26 -10.82 13.62
CA VAL A 260 10.22 -11.16 15.06
C VAL A 260 10.73 -12.58 15.29
N GLU A 261 11.37 -12.77 16.44
CA GLU A 261 11.52 -14.09 17.03
C GLU A 261 10.55 -14.16 18.21
N ALA A 262 9.75 -15.21 18.28
CA ALA A 262 8.76 -15.42 19.33
C ALA A 262 8.71 -16.89 19.75
N VAL A 263 8.37 -17.13 21.01
CA VAL A 263 8.22 -18.47 21.57
C VAL A 263 6.74 -18.74 21.83
N LEU A 264 6.23 -19.81 21.24
CA LEU A 264 4.86 -20.27 21.38
C LEU A 264 4.63 -20.91 22.77
N PRO A 265 3.36 -21.01 23.24
CA PRO A 265 3.02 -21.62 24.54
C PRO A 265 3.52 -23.06 24.75
N ASP A 266 3.72 -23.84 23.68
CA ASP A 266 4.29 -25.19 23.76
C ASP A 266 5.84 -25.21 23.88
N GLY A 267 6.47 -24.04 23.81
CA GLY A 267 7.91 -23.83 23.77
C GLY A 267 8.51 -23.80 22.36
N THR A 268 7.72 -23.95 21.29
CA THR A 268 8.21 -23.86 19.91
C THR A 268 8.73 -22.46 19.61
N ILE A 269 9.97 -22.36 19.14
CA ILE A 269 10.59 -21.08 18.73
C ILE A 269 10.21 -20.81 17.27
N LEU A 270 9.35 -19.80 17.05
CA LEU A 270 9.08 -19.23 15.74
C LEU A 270 10.12 -18.15 15.45
N ASN A 271 10.97 -18.38 14.45
CA ASN A 271 12.00 -17.44 14.03
C ASN A 271 11.65 -16.86 12.64
N ASP A 272 10.99 -15.71 12.66
CA ASP A 272 10.72 -14.84 11.49
C ASP A 272 11.58 -13.56 11.60
N LEU A 273 12.81 -13.67 12.13
CA LEU A 273 13.69 -12.54 12.45
C LEU A 273 14.42 -12.03 11.20
N CYS A 274 13.63 -11.54 10.25
CA CYS A 274 14.06 -10.96 8.98
C CYS A 274 14.58 -9.51 9.14
N ALA A 275 15.68 -9.17 8.46
CA ALA A 275 16.23 -7.80 8.35
C ALA A 275 16.00 -7.17 6.95
N LEU A 276 15.30 -7.84 6.05
CA LEU A 276 15.00 -7.34 4.70
C LEU A 276 13.82 -6.38 4.73
N ARG A 277 13.90 -5.27 3.97
CA ARG A 277 12.80 -4.28 3.88
C ARG A 277 11.52 -4.82 3.22
N LYS A 278 11.67 -5.86 2.38
CA LYS A 278 10.61 -6.63 1.72
C LYS A 278 10.93 -8.13 1.88
N ASN A 279 9.98 -8.91 2.36
CA ASN A 279 10.02 -10.37 2.33
C ASN A 279 8.60 -10.89 2.11
N ASN A 280 8.39 -11.65 1.02
CA ASN A 280 7.06 -12.12 0.58
C ASN A 280 7.00 -13.66 0.48
N THR A 281 7.87 -14.38 1.19
CA THR A 281 7.98 -15.85 1.13
C THR A 281 6.91 -16.57 1.95
N GLY A 282 5.63 -16.28 1.69
CA GLY A 282 4.48 -16.85 2.39
C GLY A 282 3.70 -15.80 3.21
N TYR A 283 2.99 -16.26 4.24
CA TYR A 283 2.22 -15.40 5.13
C TYR A 283 3.12 -14.54 6.01
N ASP A 284 2.73 -13.29 6.26
CA ASP A 284 3.48 -12.35 7.10
C ASP A 284 3.23 -12.64 8.60
N LEU A 285 3.77 -13.75 9.10
CA LEU A 285 3.42 -14.31 10.41
C LEU A 285 3.76 -13.39 11.58
N LYS A 286 4.80 -12.54 11.49
CA LYS A 286 5.09 -11.53 12.52
C LYS A 286 3.88 -10.66 12.85
N GLN A 287 3.03 -10.34 11.87
CA GLN A 287 1.87 -9.46 12.03
C GLN A 287 0.85 -9.99 13.05
N LEU A 288 0.80 -11.31 13.27
CA LEU A 288 -0.08 -11.93 14.27
C LEU A 288 0.40 -11.69 15.70
N PHE A 289 1.68 -11.38 15.92
CA PHE A 289 2.25 -11.06 17.24
C PHE A 289 2.22 -9.56 17.55
N ILE A 290 2.19 -8.71 16.52
CA ILE A 290 2.10 -7.25 16.67
C ILE A 290 0.67 -6.91 17.13
N GLY A 291 0.53 -6.29 18.30
CA GLY A 291 -0.77 -6.05 18.93
C GLY A 291 -1.43 -7.28 19.58
N ALA A 292 -0.70 -8.40 19.74
CA ALA A 292 -1.24 -9.64 20.33
C ALA A 292 -1.30 -9.66 21.87
N GLU A 293 -0.73 -8.65 22.54
CA GLU A 293 -0.64 -8.51 24.00
C GLU A 293 -0.06 -9.75 24.70
N GLY A 294 0.91 -10.41 24.05
CA GLY A 294 1.53 -11.66 24.53
C GLY A 294 0.63 -12.90 24.46
N THR A 295 -0.59 -12.78 23.94
CA THR A 295 -1.58 -13.88 23.99
C THR A 295 -1.36 -15.00 22.98
N LEU A 296 -0.54 -14.82 21.95
CA LEU A 296 -0.17 -15.89 21.00
C LEU A 296 1.23 -16.47 21.22
N GLY A 297 2.02 -15.89 22.13
CA GLY A 297 3.41 -16.25 22.38
C GLY A 297 4.21 -15.07 22.93
N ILE A 298 5.43 -15.34 23.38
CA ILE A 298 6.34 -14.34 23.96
C ILE A 298 7.36 -13.93 22.90
N ILE A 299 7.31 -12.67 22.47
CA ILE A 299 8.33 -12.08 21.59
C ILE A 299 9.66 -12.03 22.36
N THR A 300 10.73 -12.59 21.78
CA THR A 300 12.08 -12.66 22.37
C THR A 300 13.08 -11.75 21.67
N LYS A 301 12.96 -11.56 20.36
CA LYS A 301 13.76 -10.61 19.57
C LYS A 301 12.90 -9.88 18.55
N VAL A 302 13.29 -8.65 18.22
CA VAL A 302 12.62 -7.79 17.22
C VAL A 302 13.67 -7.29 16.24
N SER A 303 13.35 -7.35 14.95
CA SER A 303 14.05 -6.67 13.87
C SER A 303 13.17 -5.52 13.37
N ILE A 304 13.69 -4.30 13.34
CA ILE A 304 12.92 -3.08 13.04
C ILE A 304 13.71 -2.12 12.15
N HIS A 305 13.03 -1.45 11.23
CA HIS A 305 13.62 -0.42 10.38
C HIS A 305 13.61 0.93 11.10
N CYS A 306 14.80 1.48 11.31
CA CYS A 306 15.02 2.78 11.93
C CYS A 306 15.20 3.86 10.84
N PRO A 307 14.38 4.93 10.83
CA PRO A 307 14.62 6.08 9.96
C PRO A 307 15.94 6.80 10.29
N GLN A 308 16.50 7.50 9.30
CA GLN A 308 17.60 8.44 9.56
C GLN A 308 17.09 9.59 10.43
N ARG A 309 17.93 10.08 11.35
CA ARG A 309 17.61 11.21 12.22
C ARG A 309 17.72 12.50 11.41
N SER A 310 16.61 13.23 11.33
CA SER A 310 16.53 14.52 10.64
C SER A 310 17.60 15.50 11.12
N SER A 311 18.24 16.19 10.17
CA SER A 311 19.23 17.24 10.43
C SER A 311 18.59 18.56 10.85
N ALA A 312 17.32 18.76 10.51
CA ALA A 312 16.50 19.87 10.96
C ALA A 312 15.24 19.36 11.67
N ILE A 313 14.93 19.94 12.83
CA ILE A 313 13.71 19.71 13.61
C ILE A 313 13.23 21.07 14.10
N ASN A 314 11.98 21.42 13.80
CA ASN A 314 11.36 22.65 14.31
C ASN A 314 10.05 22.30 15.02
N VAL A 315 9.81 22.91 16.19
CA VAL A 315 8.53 22.79 16.92
C VAL A 315 7.90 24.16 17.08
N ALA A 316 6.59 24.23 16.82
CA ALA A 316 5.77 25.39 17.14
C ALA A 316 4.55 24.96 17.96
N LEU A 317 4.04 25.88 18.79
CA LEU A 317 2.82 25.69 19.57
C LEU A 317 1.95 26.94 19.39
N PHE A 318 0.67 26.75 19.06
CA PHE A 318 -0.24 27.84 18.72
C PHE A 318 -1.64 27.65 19.32
N GLY A 319 -2.28 28.77 19.68
CA GLY A 319 -3.60 28.84 20.30
C GLY A 319 -4.70 29.10 19.28
N LEU A 320 -5.87 28.49 19.48
CA LEU A 320 -7.00 28.56 18.56
C LEU A 320 -8.34 28.70 19.29
N GLU A 321 -9.26 29.43 18.66
CA GLU A 321 -10.56 29.79 19.21
C GLU A 321 -11.59 28.65 19.22
N SER A 322 -11.46 27.65 18.35
CA SER A 322 -12.43 26.57 18.19
C SER A 322 -11.84 25.29 17.58
N TYR A 323 -12.58 24.17 17.66
CA TYR A 323 -12.13 22.89 17.12
C TYR A 323 -12.09 22.89 15.57
N GLU A 324 -12.99 23.62 14.91
CA GLU A 324 -12.98 23.83 13.47
C GLU A 324 -11.71 24.56 13.02
N LYS A 325 -11.21 25.52 13.82
CA LYS A 325 -9.95 26.20 13.54
C LYS A 325 -8.76 25.22 13.63
N ALA A 326 -8.79 24.26 14.57
CA ALA A 326 -7.80 23.18 14.64
C ALA A 326 -7.86 22.24 13.42
N GLN A 327 -9.07 21.90 12.94
CA GLN A 327 -9.25 21.14 11.71
C GLN A 327 -8.71 21.89 10.47
N LEU A 328 -8.93 23.21 10.40
CA LEU A 328 -8.38 24.07 9.35
C LEU A 328 -6.85 24.14 9.41
N ALA A 329 -6.27 24.35 10.60
CA ALA A 329 -4.84 24.37 10.81
C ALA A 329 -4.18 23.04 10.40
N PHE A 330 -4.76 21.90 10.80
CA PHE A 330 -4.27 20.57 10.41
C PHE A 330 -4.36 20.32 8.90
N ARG A 331 -5.44 20.80 8.24
CA ARG A 331 -5.58 20.70 6.77
C ARG A 331 -4.51 21.51 6.05
N GLU A 332 -4.29 22.76 6.46
CA GLU A 332 -3.27 23.60 5.82
C GLU A 332 -1.85 23.12 6.14
N ALA A 333 -1.58 22.61 7.35
CA ALA A 333 -0.30 22.01 7.73
C ALA A 333 0.09 20.85 6.81
N LYS A 334 -0.83 19.88 6.59
CA LYS A 334 -0.61 18.76 5.66
C LYS A 334 -0.38 19.21 4.21
N LYS A 335 -0.98 20.34 3.81
CA LYS A 335 -0.87 20.89 2.46
C LYS A 335 0.40 21.70 2.21
N GLN A 336 0.90 22.40 3.23
CA GLN A 336 2.01 23.37 3.09
C GLN A 336 3.35 22.82 3.59
N LEU A 337 3.33 22.07 4.68
CA LEU A 337 4.52 21.39 5.21
C LEU A 337 4.76 20.07 4.48
N GLY A 338 3.69 19.31 4.24
CA GLY A 338 3.74 18.06 3.46
C GLY A 338 4.63 17.00 4.12
N GLU A 339 5.67 16.57 3.40
CA GLU A 339 6.53 15.44 3.75
C GLU A 339 7.43 15.65 4.97
N ILE A 340 7.59 16.89 5.45
CA ILE A 340 8.39 17.19 6.65
C ILE A 340 7.56 17.20 7.94
N LEU A 341 6.23 17.08 7.87
CA LEU A 341 5.37 17.04 9.07
C LEU A 341 5.66 15.76 9.87
N SER A 342 5.96 15.90 11.16
CA SER A 342 6.33 14.80 12.06
C SER A 342 5.29 14.50 13.14
N ALA A 343 4.68 15.55 13.70
CA ALA A 343 3.62 15.45 14.70
C ALA A 343 2.61 16.58 14.52
N PHE A 344 1.34 16.31 14.86
CA PHE A 344 0.30 17.33 15.00
C PHE A 344 -0.62 16.92 16.16
N GLU A 345 -0.41 17.54 17.31
CA GLU A 345 -1.03 17.20 18.59
C GLU A 345 -2.06 18.26 18.98
N LEU A 346 -3.26 17.83 19.35
CA LEU A 346 -4.33 18.67 19.89
C LEU A 346 -4.33 18.63 21.42
N MET A 347 -4.58 19.77 22.06
CA MET A 347 -4.77 19.89 23.51
C MET A 347 -5.86 20.92 23.78
N ASP A 348 -6.85 20.61 24.63
CA ASP A 348 -7.81 21.64 25.06
C ASP A 348 -7.20 22.60 26.10
N GLY A 349 -7.78 23.80 26.22
CA GLY A 349 -7.29 24.82 27.13
C GLY A 349 -7.38 24.44 28.61
N LYS A 350 -8.29 23.52 28.98
CA LYS A 350 -8.44 23.05 30.36
C LYS A 350 -7.32 22.11 30.77
N SER A 351 -6.84 21.25 29.86
CA SER A 351 -5.62 20.46 30.07
C SER A 351 -4.41 21.36 30.33
N GLN A 352 -4.29 22.47 29.60
CA GLN A 352 -3.20 23.43 29.78
C GLN A 352 -3.34 24.25 31.07
N GLN A 353 -4.57 24.56 31.52
CA GLN A 353 -4.81 25.13 32.85
C GLN A 353 -4.36 24.16 33.96
N ILE A 354 -4.68 22.87 33.84
CA ILE A 354 -4.28 21.84 34.81
C ILE A 354 -2.77 21.65 34.84
N VAL A 355 -2.09 21.55 33.69
CA VAL A 355 -0.61 21.44 33.65
C VAL A 355 0.06 22.67 34.27
N SER A 356 -0.45 23.88 33.98
CA SER A 356 0.03 25.13 34.58
C SER A 356 -0.14 25.14 36.11
N GLN A 357 -1.33 24.78 36.61
CA GLN A 357 -1.66 24.72 38.03
C GLN A 357 -0.80 23.70 38.79
N VAL A 358 -0.64 22.49 38.25
CA VAL A 358 0.08 21.38 38.91
C VAL A 358 1.59 21.58 38.86
N LYS A 359 2.15 22.15 37.78
CA LYS A 359 3.59 22.43 37.66
C LYS A 359 4.01 23.76 38.30
N GLY A 360 3.06 24.67 38.57
CA GLY A 360 3.35 26.02 39.06
C GLY A 360 4.11 26.86 38.02
N GLN A 361 3.69 26.79 36.75
CA GLN A 361 4.38 27.40 35.60
C GLN A 361 3.40 28.17 34.72
N ASP A 362 3.82 29.34 34.24
CA ASP A 362 3.08 30.12 33.25
C ASP A 362 3.06 29.40 31.89
N LYS A 363 1.97 29.59 31.12
CA LYS A 363 1.77 28.93 29.83
C LYS A 363 2.72 29.47 28.74
N PRO A 364 2.99 28.73 27.65
CA PRO A 364 3.90 29.18 26.59
C PRO A 364 3.39 30.34 25.71
N LEU A 365 2.10 30.67 25.79
CA LEU A 365 1.42 31.72 25.01
C LEU A 365 0.76 32.73 25.95
N GLU A 366 0.52 33.96 25.47
CA GLU A 366 -0.25 34.94 26.23
C GLU A 366 -1.76 34.69 26.09
N GLY A 367 -2.49 34.85 27.20
CA GLY A 367 -3.94 34.64 27.27
C GLY A 367 -4.40 33.19 27.42
N ASP A 368 -5.73 33.00 27.46
CA ASP A 368 -6.40 31.70 27.54
C ASP A 368 -7.04 31.36 26.19
N HIS A 369 -6.56 30.31 25.55
CA HIS A 369 -7.08 29.80 24.27
C HIS A 369 -7.94 28.55 24.53
N PRO A 370 -9.13 28.41 23.91
CA PRO A 370 -9.95 27.20 24.03
C PRO A 370 -9.24 25.92 23.57
N PHE A 371 -8.40 26.02 22.53
CA PHE A 371 -7.58 24.93 22.02
C PHE A 371 -6.13 25.39 21.82
N TYR A 372 -5.22 24.43 21.92
CA TYR A 372 -3.81 24.56 21.59
C TYR A 372 -3.42 23.41 20.67
N CYS A 373 -2.58 23.68 19.67
CA CYS A 373 -1.95 22.65 18.86
C CYS A 373 -0.43 22.76 18.95
N LEU A 374 0.25 21.61 19.07
CA LEU A 374 1.70 21.50 18.92
C LEU A 374 1.99 20.81 17.60
N ILE A 375 2.91 21.39 16.82
CA ILE A 375 3.35 20.86 15.54
C ILE A 375 4.86 20.62 15.57
N GLU A 376 5.30 19.44 15.13
CA GLU A 376 6.72 19.14 14.90
C GLU A 376 6.95 18.93 13.40
N THR A 377 8.00 19.53 12.88
CA THR A 377 8.57 19.19 11.56
C THR A 377 9.93 18.53 11.73
N SER A 378 10.28 17.63 10.82
CA SER A 378 11.61 17.01 10.76
C SER A 378 11.98 16.69 9.32
N GLY A 379 13.12 17.20 8.85
CA GLY A 379 13.56 17.07 7.46
C GLY A 379 15.08 17.12 7.31
N SER A 380 15.53 17.39 6.09
CA SER A 380 16.95 17.28 5.69
C SER A 380 17.64 18.63 5.49
N ASN A 381 16.90 19.75 5.48
CA ASN A 381 17.43 21.08 5.20
C ASN A 381 16.70 22.13 6.06
N GLY A 382 17.41 22.71 7.04
CA GLY A 382 16.84 23.67 7.98
C GLY A 382 16.32 24.97 7.33
N GLU A 383 16.91 25.43 6.22
CA GLU A 383 16.43 26.64 5.52
C GLU A 383 15.10 26.36 4.82
N HIS A 384 14.97 25.21 4.14
CA HIS A 384 13.72 24.79 3.49
C HIS A 384 12.62 24.48 4.51
N ASP A 385 12.97 23.76 5.58
CA ASP A 385 12.02 23.31 6.59
C ASP A 385 11.49 24.49 7.43
N TYR A 386 12.36 25.45 7.76
CA TYR A 386 11.96 26.69 8.44
C TYR A 386 11.14 27.59 7.52
N ALA A 387 11.53 27.77 6.25
CA ALA A 387 10.75 28.57 5.30
C ALA A 387 9.34 28.00 5.05
N LYS A 388 9.20 26.66 5.01
CA LYS A 388 7.89 25.98 4.99
C LYS A 388 7.07 26.29 6.25
N LEU A 389 7.69 26.23 7.43
CA LEU A 389 7.02 26.52 8.71
C LEU A 389 6.62 27.98 8.84
N GLU A 390 7.49 28.92 8.47
CA GLU A 390 7.25 30.36 8.48
C GLU A 390 6.09 30.73 7.53
N ALA A 391 6.11 30.24 6.29
CA ALA A 391 5.04 30.47 5.32
C ALA A 391 3.69 29.87 5.77
N PHE A 392 3.70 28.67 6.35
CA PHE A 392 2.49 28.07 6.95
C PHE A 392 1.94 28.94 8.08
N LEU A 393 2.80 29.40 8.99
CA LEU A 393 2.40 30.22 10.14
C LEU A 393 1.90 31.61 9.70
N GLU A 394 2.55 32.27 8.73
CA GLU A 394 2.06 33.52 8.13
C GLU A 394 0.69 33.34 7.49
N ASP A 395 0.47 32.25 6.76
CA ASP A 395 -0.81 31.93 6.10
C ASP A 395 -1.94 31.65 7.10
N VAL A 396 -1.69 30.88 8.18
CA VAL A 396 -2.71 30.62 9.21
C VAL A 396 -2.96 31.81 10.14
N MET A 397 -1.98 32.69 10.38
CA MET A 397 -2.22 33.97 11.06
C MET A 397 -3.02 34.94 10.17
N THR A 398 -2.64 35.09 8.89
CA THR A 398 -3.31 36.01 7.95
C THR A 398 -4.76 35.62 7.67
N LYS A 399 -5.11 34.34 7.81
CA LYS A 399 -6.48 33.82 7.72
C LYS A 399 -7.23 33.80 9.05
N GLU A 400 -6.64 34.36 10.12
CA GLU A 400 -7.20 34.35 11.49
C GLU A 400 -7.51 32.92 11.97
N VAL A 401 -6.77 31.90 11.51
CA VAL A 401 -6.98 30.49 11.88
C VAL A 401 -6.31 30.18 13.24
N ILE A 402 -5.19 30.82 13.53
CA ILE A 402 -4.56 30.79 14.87
C ILE A 402 -4.61 32.19 15.49
N ALA A 403 -4.75 32.25 16.81
CA ALA A 403 -4.88 33.51 17.56
C ALA A 403 -3.54 34.02 18.11
N ASP A 404 -2.67 33.10 18.54
CA ASP A 404 -1.29 33.36 18.98
C ASP A 404 -0.42 32.13 18.69
N GLY A 405 0.90 32.27 18.64
CA GLY A 405 1.81 31.16 18.38
C GLY A 405 3.30 31.45 18.62
N VAL A 406 3.99 30.44 19.15
CA VAL A 406 5.43 30.47 19.45
C VAL A 406 6.18 29.39 18.68
N VAL A 407 7.35 29.73 18.14
CA VAL A 407 8.28 28.79 17.48
C VAL A 407 9.52 28.64 18.33
N ALA A 408 9.89 27.41 18.66
CA ALA A 408 11.08 27.13 19.46
C ALA A 408 12.36 27.52 18.71
N GLN A 409 13.24 28.29 19.38
CA GLN A 409 14.50 28.77 18.83
C GLN A 409 15.70 27.83 19.12
N ASP A 410 15.55 26.90 20.07
CA ASP A 410 16.60 25.98 20.51
C ASP A 410 16.02 24.68 21.11
N GLU A 411 16.87 23.66 21.31
CA GLU A 411 16.49 22.36 21.87
C GLU A 411 15.80 22.43 23.25
N THR A 412 16.14 23.41 24.08
CA THR A 412 15.55 23.61 25.42
C THR A 412 14.12 24.07 25.28
N GLN A 413 13.85 24.96 24.33
CA GLN A 413 12.49 25.40 24.00
C GLN A 413 11.69 24.27 23.36
N ILE A 414 12.28 23.47 22.45
CA ILE A 414 11.64 22.26 21.89
C ILE A 414 11.20 21.31 23.01
N LYS A 415 12.10 20.99 23.94
CA LYS A 415 11.83 20.12 25.10
C LYS A 415 10.80 20.73 26.06
N ASN A 416 10.80 22.06 26.24
CA ASN A 416 9.80 22.76 27.04
C ASN A 416 8.40 22.64 26.43
N LEU A 417 8.23 22.95 25.13
CA LEU A 417 6.93 22.86 24.44
C LEU A 417 6.38 21.43 24.45
N TRP A 418 7.22 20.43 24.12
CA TRP A 418 6.83 19.02 24.25
C TRP A 418 6.43 18.64 25.69
N GLY A 419 7.11 19.20 26.70
CA GLY A 419 6.78 19.02 28.12
C GLY A 419 5.40 19.52 28.56
N TRP A 420 4.72 20.37 27.77
CA TRP A 420 3.31 20.72 27.98
C TRP A 420 2.35 19.66 27.44
N ARG A 421 2.72 18.96 26.36
CA ARG A 421 1.93 17.88 25.74
C ARG A 421 2.16 16.51 26.39
N GLU A 422 3.40 16.14 26.69
CA GLU A 422 3.74 14.90 27.40
C GLU A 422 3.29 14.98 28.87
N GLY A 423 3.38 16.16 29.48
CA GLY A 423 3.05 16.37 30.90
C GLY A 423 1.57 16.28 31.28
N ILE A 424 0.63 16.25 30.31
CA ILE A 424 -0.80 16.18 30.61
C ILE A 424 -1.10 14.91 31.42
N THR A 425 -0.72 13.74 30.92
CA THR A 425 -1.08 12.44 31.48
C THR A 425 -0.69 12.29 32.96
N GLU A 426 0.45 12.88 33.34
CA GLU A 426 0.98 12.96 34.72
C GLU A 426 0.13 13.91 35.58
N CYS A 427 -0.09 15.16 35.12
CA CYS A 427 -0.81 16.17 35.90
C CYS A 427 -2.29 15.81 36.18
N LEU A 428 -2.93 14.99 35.35
CA LEU A 428 -4.33 14.58 35.56
C LEU A 428 -4.54 13.68 36.80
N GLY A 429 -3.50 13.03 37.31
CA GLY A 429 -3.59 12.22 38.54
C GLY A 429 -3.63 13.05 39.83
N HIS A 430 -3.32 14.35 39.78
CA HIS A 430 -3.01 15.19 40.95
C HIS A 430 -4.07 15.21 42.06
N TRP A 431 -5.35 15.09 41.72
CA TRP A 431 -6.46 15.12 42.68
C TRP A 431 -6.83 13.75 43.27
N GLY A 432 -6.30 12.64 42.74
CA GLY A 432 -6.52 11.29 43.28
C GLY A 432 -6.72 10.20 42.21
N GLY A 433 -7.18 10.52 41.02
CA GLY A 433 -7.33 9.54 39.94
C GLY A 433 -7.78 10.11 38.60
N THR A 434 -7.89 9.25 37.58
CA THR A 434 -8.40 9.63 36.25
C THR A 434 -9.08 8.43 35.59
N TYR A 435 -10.31 8.58 35.10
CA TYR A 435 -10.87 7.64 34.12
C TYR A 435 -10.29 7.97 32.75
N LYS A 436 -9.63 7.00 32.10
CA LYS A 436 -8.88 7.20 30.85
C LYS A 436 -9.47 6.37 29.72
N TYR A 437 -9.79 7.03 28.62
CA TYR A 437 -10.21 6.42 27.36
C TYR A 437 -9.24 6.89 26.26
N ASP A 438 -8.87 5.95 25.40
CA ASP A 438 -7.92 6.09 24.28
C ASP A 438 -8.66 5.50 23.09
N VAL A 439 -9.02 6.33 22.11
CA VAL A 439 -10.12 6.01 21.16
C VAL A 439 -9.86 6.62 19.78
N SER A 440 -10.06 5.82 18.74
CA SER A 440 -9.98 6.28 17.34
C SER A 440 -11.37 6.65 16.85
N ILE A 441 -11.61 7.92 16.51
CA ILE A 441 -12.92 8.43 16.10
C ILE A 441 -12.80 9.43 14.94
N PRO A 442 -13.81 9.59 14.07
CA PRO A 442 -13.69 10.43 12.87
C PRO A 442 -13.34 11.88 13.21
N LEU A 443 -12.26 12.41 12.60
CA LEU A 443 -11.73 13.76 12.87
C LEU A 443 -12.78 14.88 12.81
N LYS A 444 -13.85 14.73 12.03
CA LYS A 444 -14.93 15.72 11.97
C LYS A 444 -15.59 15.95 13.34
N GLU A 445 -15.72 14.89 14.14
CA GLU A 445 -16.49 14.86 15.40
C GLU A 445 -15.61 14.52 16.62
N MET A 446 -14.27 14.50 16.49
CA MET A 446 -13.38 13.99 17.53
C MET A 446 -13.59 14.66 18.89
N TYR A 447 -13.65 16.00 18.94
CA TYR A 447 -13.85 16.71 20.21
C TYR A 447 -15.30 16.64 20.75
N GLN A 448 -16.29 16.29 19.91
CA GLN A 448 -17.70 16.19 20.32
C GLN A 448 -17.89 15.13 21.42
N LEU A 449 -17.06 14.07 21.45
CA LEU A 449 -17.09 13.09 22.54
C LEU A 449 -16.75 13.72 23.91
N VAL A 450 -15.89 14.73 23.94
CA VAL A 450 -15.50 15.45 25.16
C VAL A 450 -16.65 16.30 25.66
N GLU A 451 -17.29 17.06 24.76
CA GLU A 451 -18.45 17.90 25.04
C GLU A 451 -19.65 17.06 25.52
N ASP A 452 -20.00 16.00 24.79
CA ASP A 452 -21.11 15.10 25.12
C ASP A 452 -20.88 14.37 26.46
N THR A 453 -19.62 14.00 26.75
CA THR A 453 -19.24 13.42 28.05
C THR A 453 -19.30 14.46 29.16
N LYS A 454 -18.90 15.70 28.92
CA LYS A 454 -18.95 16.79 29.90
C LYS A 454 -20.38 17.14 30.29
N ALA A 455 -21.24 17.40 29.29
CA ALA A 455 -22.66 17.68 29.51
C ALA A 455 -23.35 16.55 30.29
N ARG A 456 -22.94 15.29 30.07
CA ARG A 456 -23.43 14.12 30.82
C ARG A 456 -22.93 14.03 32.27
N MET A 457 -21.69 14.46 32.56
CA MET A 457 -21.23 14.55 33.97
C MET A 457 -21.92 15.70 34.72
N GLU A 458 -22.26 16.78 34.02
CA GLU A 458 -23.02 17.92 34.54
C GLU A 458 -24.50 17.55 34.80
N GLU A 459 -25.18 16.90 33.84
CA GLU A 459 -26.55 16.37 34.00
C GLU A 459 -26.64 15.37 35.17
N ALA A 460 -25.63 14.52 35.34
CA ALA A 460 -25.57 13.56 36.44
C ALA A 460 -25.24 14.19 37.81
N GLY A 461 -24.91 15.49 37.86
CA GLY A 461 -24.49 16.18 39.09
C GLY A 461 -23.16 15.67 39.68
N LEU A 462 -22.24 15.22 38.82
CA LEU A 462 -20.97 14.59 39.22
C LEU A 462 -19.75 15.52 39.06
N LEU A 463 -19.86 16.60 38.30
CA LEU A 463 -18.80 17.57 38.01
C LEU A 463 -18.99 18.86 38.81
N GLY A 464 -17.90 19.36 39.42
CA GLY A 464 -17.92 20.63 40.15
C GLY A 464 -16.62 20.94 40.90
N GLU A 465 -16.53 22.16 41.46
CA GLU A 465 -15.31 22.70 42.07
C GLU A 465 -15.08 22.25 43.53
N THR A 466 -16.13 21.86 44.26
CA THR A 466 -16.03 21.38 45.65
C THR A 466 -15.77 19.88 45.75
N ASP A 467 -15.27 19.43 46.91
CA ASP A 467 -14.98 18.00 47.17
C ASP A 467 -16.22 17.10 47.23
N GLU A 468 -17.42 17.69 47.24
CA GLU A 468 -18.69 16.96 47.11
C GLU A 468 -18.77 16.25 45.75
N PHE A 469 -18.26 16.89 44.69
CA PHE A 469 -18.26 16.37 43.33
C PHE A 469 -17.05 15.44 43.09
N PRO A 470 -17.24 14.19 42.63
CA PRO A 470 -16.12 13.30 42.32
C PRO A 470 -15.31 13.75 41.11
N VAL A 471 -15.94 14.34 40.08
CA VAL A 471 -15.27 14.80 38.84
C VAL A 471 -14.73 16.23 38.99
N VAL A 472 -13.49 16.42 38.54
CA VAL A 472 -12.81 17.73 38.49
C VAL A 472 -13.13 18.44 37.17
N ASP A 473 -12.98 17.75 36.04
CA ASP A 473 -13.41 18.21 34.71
C ASP A 473 -13.46 17.01 33.72
N VAL A 474 -13.81 17.28 32.45
CA VAL A 474 -13.75 16.31 31.33
C VAL A 474 -12.91 16.92 30.21
N LEU A 475 -11.93 16.16 29.69
CA LEU A 475 -10.83 16.69 28.87
C LEU A 475 -10.55 15.86 27.63
N GLY A 476 -10.07 16.52 26.57
CA GLY A 476 -9.59 15.90 25.34
C GLY A 476 -8.26 16.50 24.87
N TYR A 477 -7.32 15.61 24.59
CA TYR A 477 -6.04 15.88 23.93
C TYR A 477 -5.63 14.65 23.12
N GLY A 478 -4.66 14.76 22.22
CA GLY A 478 -4.13 13.60 21.50
C GLY A 478 -3.67 13.87 20.07
N HIS A 479 -3.58 12.76 19.34
CA HIS A 479 -2.92 12.65 18.05
C HIS A 479 -3.93 12.98 16.94
N MET A 480 -4.09 14.28 16.65
CA MET A 480 -4.99 14.74 15.59
C MET A 480 -4.46 14.36 14.18
N GLY A 481 -3.18 13.99 14.09
CA GLY A 481 -2.55 13.40 12.91
C GLY A 481 -3.26 12.13 12.37
N ASP A 482 -3.60 11.21 13.28
CA ASP A 482 -4.10 9.86 12.99
C ASP A 482 -5.51 9.58 13.53
N SER A 483 -6.10 10.55 14.25
CA SER A 483 -7.46 10.53 14.84
C SER A 483 -7.60 9.81 16.18
N ASN A 484 -6.52 9.68 16.97
CA ASN A 484 -6.60 9.22 18.36
C ASN A 484 -6.91 10.36 19.35
N LEU A 485 -7.97 10.19 20.15
CA LEU A 485 -8.32 11.04 21.28
C LEU A 485 -8.07 10.33 22.62
N HIS A 486 -7.30 11.00 23.50
CA HIS A 486 -7.16 10.64 24.91
C HIS A 486 -8.23 11.37 25.74
N LEU A 487 -9.47 10.89 25.71
CA LEU A 487 -10.55 11.37 26.58
C LEU A 487 -10.23 11.02 28.03
N ASN A 488 -10.03 12.03 28.88
CA ASN A 488 -9.68 11.83 30.29
C ASN A 488 -10.67 12.58 31.20
N ILE A 489 -11.09 11.93 32.28
CA ILE A 489 -11.94 12.50 33.33
C ILE A 489 -11.16 12.46 34.65
N PRO A 490 -10.40 13.51 35.01
CA PRO A 490 -9.74 13.62 36.31
C PRO A 490 -10.76 13.66 37.45
N VAL A 491 -10.47 12.93 38.53
CA VAL A 491 -11.36 12.77 39.68
C VAL A 491 -10.63 12.95 41.00
N ARG A 492 -11.35 13.47 42.01
CA ARG A 492 -10.91 13.53 43.41
C ARG A 492 -10.93 12.15 44.09
N ARG A 493 -11.74 11.23 43.54
CA ARG A 493 -11.91 9.84 43.98
C ARG A 493 -12.56 9.03 42.86
N TYR A 494 -12.24 7.75 42.76
CA TYR A 494 -13.06 6.82 41.97
C TYR A 494 -14.45 6.66 42.62
N ASP A 495 -15.52 6.68 41.82
CA ASP A 495 -16.91 6.63 42.27
C ASP A 495 -17.74 5.79 41.28
N GLU A 496 -18.51 4.82 41.79
CA GLU A 496 -19.32 3.90 40.98
C GLU A 496 -20.35 4.65 40.12
N LYS A 497 -20.80 5.85 40.54
CA LYS A 497 -21.70 6.70 39.75
C LYS A 497 -21.02 7.26 38.51
N VAL A 498 -19.73 7.61 38.61
CA VAL A 498 -18.93 8.12 37.48
C VAL A 498 -18.68 6.98 36.48
N GLU A 499 -18.33 5.79 36.96
CA GLU A 499 -18.17 4.62 36.09
C GLU A 499 -19.48 4.27 35.36
N LYS A 500 -20.63 4.27 36.06
CA LYS A 500 -21.97 4.03 35.45
C LYS A 500 -22.45 5.16 34.54
N ALA A 501 -21.94 6.39 34.72
CA ALA A 501 -22.23 7.48 33.80
C ALA A 501 -21.41 7.33 32.50
N LEU A 502 -20.15 6.91 32.59
CA LEU A 502 -19.23 6.76 31.46
C LEU A 502 -19.41 5.45 30.68
N GLU A 503 -19.62 4.32 31.36
CA GLU A 503 -19.77 2.99 30.76
C GLU A 503 -21.24 2.52 30.85
N PRO A 504 -21.91 2.14 29.74
CA PRO A 504 -21.37 1.93 28.39
C PRO A 504 -21.36 3.18 27.48
N PHE A 505 -21.84 4.34 27.94
CA PHE A 505 -22.08 5.53 27.12
C PHE A 505 -20.95 5.90 26.14
N VAL A 506 -19.70 5.97 26.61
CA VAL A 506 -18.53 6.31 25.78
C VAL A 506 -18.36 5.28 24.66
N TYR A 507 -18.49 3.99 24.95
CA TYR A 507 -18.34 2.93 23.97
C TYR A 507 -19.49 2.87 22.96
N GLU A 508 -20.73 3.13 23.40
CA GLU A 508 -21.87 3.28 22.49
C GLU A 508 -21.70 4.49 21.55
N TRP A 509 -21.19 5.61 22.06
CA TRP A 509 -20.94 6.84 21.29
C TRP A 509 -19.95 6.58 20.14
N ILE A 510 -18.92 5.78 20.43
CA ILE A 510 -17.88 5.34 19.49
C ILE A 510 -18.44 4.33 18.48
N GLN A 511 -19.22 3.35 18.94
CA GLN A 511 -19.86 2.35 18.07
C GLN A 511 -20.78 3.00 17.03
N LYS A 512 -21.57 4.00 17.43
CA LYS A 512 -22.47 4.79 16.55
C LYS A 512 -21.72 5.51 15.41
N ARG A 513 -20.38 5.58 15.48
CA ARG A 513 -19.48 6.24 14.51
C ARG A 513 -18.45 5.29 13.90
N ASN A 514 -18.59 3.98 14.10
CA ASN A 514 -17.66 2.94 13.66
C ASN A 514 -16.21 3.14 14.14
N GLY A 515 -16.03 3.77 15.31
CA GLY A 515 -14.72 4.05 15.89
C GLY A 515 -14.12 2.87 16.67
N SER A 516 -12.86 3.04 17.10
CA SER A 516 -12.17 2.08 17.97
C SER A 516 -12.23 2.52 19.43
N ILE A 517 -12.65 1.62 20.34
CA ILE A 517 -12.58 1.83 21.80
C ILE A 517 -11.15 1.71 22.37
N SER A 518 -10.18 1.32 21.55
CA SER A 518 -8.75 1.35 21.86
C SER A 518 -7.96 1.70 20.60
N ALA A 519 -7.21 2.79 20.63
CA ALA A 519 -6.38 3.21 19.52
C ALA A 519 -4.97 2.60 19.65
N GLU A 520 -4.37 2.72 20.84
CA GLU A 520 -2.97 2.36 21.09
C GLU A 520 -2.77 1.52 22.35
N HIS A 521 -3.63 1.65 23.37
CA HIS A 521 -3.37 1.06 24.68
C HIS A 521 -3.70 -0.44 24.80
N GLY A 522 -4.13 -1.10 23.72
CA GLY A 522 -4.55 -2.51 23.73
C GLY A 522 -5.91 -2.75 24.41
N LEU A 523 -6.27 -4.01 24.66
CA LEU A 523 -7.53 -4.41 25.29
C LEU A 523 -7.36 -4.81 26.76
N GLY A 524 -6.28 -5.53 27.08
CA GLY A 524 -5.94 -6.06 28.39
C GLY A 524 -7.10 -6.77 29.08
N ILE A 525 -7.18 -6.59 30.41
CA ILE A 525 -8.38 -6.96 31.17
C ILE A 525 -9.45 -5.85 31.13
N ALA A 526 -9.02 -4.58 31.06
CA ALA A 526 -9.90 -3.43 31.17
C ALA A 526 -10.98 -3.35 30.08
N LYS A 527 -10.58 -3.44 28.81
CA LYS A 527 -11.47 -3.25 27.64
C LYS A 527 -11.99 -4.57 27.05
N LYS A 528 -11.53 -5.74 27.53
CA LYS A 528 -11.97 -7.08 27.05
C LYS A 528 -13.48 -7.27 27.04
N LYS A 529 -14.20 -6.77 28.05
CA LYS A 529 -15.68 -6.81 28.13
C LYS A 529 -16.40 -5.97 27.07
N PHE A 530 -15.67 -5.11 26.36
CA PHE A 530 -16.22 -4.05 25.49
C PHE A 530 -15.80 -4.14 24.02
N VAL A 531 -14.92 -5.06 23.63
CA VAL A 531 -14.41 -5.17 22.25
C VAL A 531 -15.52 -5.27 21.17
N GLY A 532 -16.70 -5.79 21.55
CA GLY A 532 -17.91 -5.82 20.70
C GLY A 532 -18.45 -4.46 20.25
N TYR A 533 -18.05 -3.35 20.87
CA TYR A 533 -18.39 -2.00 20.41
C TYR A 533 -17.58 -1.54 19.18
N SER A 534 -16.49 -2.25 18.84
CA SER A 534 -15.64 -1.93 17.67
C SER A 534 -15.33 -3.13 16.76
N ARG A 535 -15.71 -4.35 17.13
CA ARG A 535 -15.48 -5.60 16.37
C ARG A 535 -16.72 -6.47 16.41
N ASP A 536 -17.07 -7.06 15.27
CA ASP A 536 -18.21 -7.96 15.14
C ASP A 536 -17.89 -9.39 15.62
N GLU A 537 -18.92 -10.21 15.82
CA GLU A 537 -18.73 -11.61 16.25
C GLU A 537 -18.03 -12.48 15.19
N GLY A 538 -17.99 -12.05 13.91
CA GLY A 538 -17.16 -12.65 12.86
C GLY A 538 -15.67 -12.44 13.14
N THR A 539 -15.23 -11.18 13.27
CA THR A 539 -13.84 -10.84 13.61
C THR A 539 -13.42 -11.44 14.94
N LEU A 540 -14.26 -11.33 15.98
CA LEU A 540 -14.01 -11.95 17.27
C LEU A 540 -13.98 -13.48 17.17
N GLY A 541 -14.78 -14.06 16.28
CA GLY A 541 -14.76 -15.50 15.93
C GLY A 541 -13.38 -15.93 15.44
N LEU A 542 -12.84 -15.22 14.45
CA LEU A 542 -11.51 -15.49 13.89
C LEU A 542 -10.39 -15.25 14.91
N MET A 543 -10.42 -14.16 15.68
CA MET A 543 -9.47 -13.91 16.78
C MET A 543 -9.50 -15.06 17.81
N ARG A 544 -10.69 -15.56 18.15
CA ARG A 544 -10.85 -16.72 19.04
C ARG A 544 -10.29 -18.00 18.40
N GLN A 545 -10.43 -18.20 17.09
CA GLN A 545 -9.84 -19.35 16.36
C GLN A 545 -8.31 -19.29 16.32
N ILE A 546 -7.72 -18.14 15.98
CA ILE A 546 -6.25 -17.96 15.94
C ILE A 546 -5.65 -18.24 17.34
N LYS A 547 -6.26 -17.69 18.40
CA LYS A 547 -5.87 -18.00 19.79
C LYS A 547 -6.00 -19.50 20.12
N ASN A 548 -6.95 -20.25 19.54
CA ASN A 548 -7.06 -21.69 19.75
C ASN A 548 -5.93 -22.50 19.08
N LEU A 549 -5.43 -22.00 17.94
CA LEU A 549 -4.39 -22.64 17.13
C LEU A 549 -3.01 -22.47 17.78
N TYR A 550 -2.71 -21.27 18.25
CA TYR A 550 -1.43 -20.95 18.90
C TYR A 550 -1.37 -21.42 20.36
N ASP A 551 -2.50 -21.51 21.06
CA ASP A 551 -2.54 -21.74 22.52
C ASP A 551 -3.68 -22.71 22.95
N PRO A 552 -3.55 -24.04 22.77
CA PRO A 552 -4.63 -25.02 23.00
C PRO A 552 -4.72 -25.60 24.44
N GLN A 553 -5.92 -25.87 24.97
CA GLN A 553 -6.05 -26.77 26.15
C GLN A 553 -5.60 -28.16 25.77
N GLN A 554 -5.23 -28.86 26.83
CA GLN A 554 -5.40 -30.29 26.94
C GLN A 554 -6.72 -30.54 27.70
N GLN A 555 -7.82 -30.80 26.98
CA GLN A 555 -9.01 -31.37 27.62
C GLN A 555 -8.65 -32.75 28.18
N LYS A 556 -9.15 -33.10 29.38
CA LYS A 556 -8.81 -34.38 30.05
C LYS A 556 -9.08 -35.57 29.13
N ARG A 557 -8.01 -36.22 28.66
CA ARG A 557 -8.10 -37.46 27.88
C ARG A 557 -8.78 -38.55 28.71
N LEU A 558 -9.95 -38.99 28.26
CA LEU A 558 -10.45 -40.34 28.56
C LEU A 558 -9.91 -41.34 27.52
N SER A 559 -10.13 -42.63 27.76
CA SER A 559 -9.40 -43.74 27.15
C SER A 559 -9.59 -43.88 25.62
N PRO A 560 -8.60 -44.49 24.90
CA PRO A 560 -8.52 -44.38 23.45
C PRO A 560 -9.31 -45.43 22.67
N THR A 561 -10.06 -45.01 21.66
CA THR A 561 -10.42 -45.82 20.47
C THR A 561 -11.01 -44.93 19.37
N ALA A 562 -10.66 -45.20 18.10
CA ALA A 562 -11.23 -44.56 16.90
C ALA A 562 -10.89 -43.05 16.69
N PRO A 563 -11.12 -42.46 15.48
CA PRO A 563 -10.31 -41.34 14.98
C PRO A 563 -10.56 -39.97 15.63
N ALA A 564 -9.50 -39.19 15.75
CA ALA A 564 -9.49 -37.92 16.48
C ALA A 564 -10.08 -36.73 15.69
N ALA A 565 -11.03 -36.05 16.33
CA ALA A 565 -11.48 -34.71 15.97
C ALA A 565 -11.48 -33.81 17.22
N LEU A 566 -11.25 -32.50 17.03
CA LEU A 566 -11.25 -31.39 18.01
C LEU A 566 -10.12 -31.42 19.10
N VAL A 567 -9.44 -30.34 19.54
CA VAL A 567 -9.57 -28.84 19.57
C VAL A 567 -10.02 -28.25 20.92
N THR A 568 -9.23 -27.31 21.51
CA THR A 568 -9.66 -25.94 22.01
C THR A 568 -8.73 -25.28 23.06
N LYS A 569 -8.25 -24.04 22.84
CA LYS A 569 -7.79 -22.94 23.77
C LYS A 569 -7.39 -23.16 25.26
N LEU A 570 -6.21 -22.69 25.73
CA LEU A 570 -5.84 -22.42 27.15
C LEU A 570 -6.55 -21.15 27.71
N LEU A 571 -6.49 -20.97 29.05
CA LEU A 571 -7.10 -19.92 29.91
C LEU A 571 -8.42 -19.28 29.44
N HIS A 572 -9.55 -19.70 30.01
CA HIS A 572 -10.84 -18.98 29.95
C HIS A 572 -11.79 -19.46 31.07
N PRO A 573 -12.19 -18.60 32.04
CA PRO A 573 -13.36 -18.85 32.87
C PRO A 573 -14.65 -18.72 32.02
N ARG A 574 -15.67 -19.50 32.36
CA ARG A 574 -16.95 -19.52 31.62
C ARG A 574 -17.81 -18.28 31.90
N ARG A 575 -18.69 -17.97 30.93
CA ARG A 575 -19.86 -17.12 31.10
C ARG A 575 -21.08 -18.00 30.84
N ASP A 576 -21.95 -18.18 31.84
CA ASP A 576 -23.16 -19.00 31.70
C ASP A 576 -24.36 -18.15 31.25
N SER A 577 -25.21 -18.76 30.42
CA SER A 577 -26.61 -18.43 30.06
C SER A 577 -27.12 -16.99 30.15
N MET A 578 -27.51 -16.42 28.99
CA MET A 578 -28.64 -15.48 28.93
C MET A 578 -29.25 -15.45 27.51
N ASP A 579 -30.08 -16.46 27.20
CA ASP A 579 -30.92 -16.53 25.99
C ASP A 579 -32.39 -16.44 26.41
N ASP A 580 -33.16 -15.50 25.84
CA ASP A 580 -34.62 -15.65 25.67
C ASP A 580 -35.22 -14.59 24.72
N ALA A 581 -35.29 -14.89 23.41
CA ALA A 581 -36.14 -14.20 22.44
C ALA A 581 -36.25 -15.02 21.14
N SER A 582 -37.38 -15.68 20.93
CA SER A 582 -37.70 -16.38 19.68
C SER A 582 -38.56 -15.52 18.74
N TRP A 583 -38.74 -15.97 17.49
CA TRP A 583 -40.03 -16.10 16.76
C TRP A 583 -39.94 -15.90 15.23
N MET A 584 -39.89 -17.05 14.54
CA MET A 584 -40.48 -17.37 13.22
C MET A 584 -40.24 -16.53 11.95
N ALA A 585 -39.87 -17.25 10.89
CA ALA A 585 -40.18 -16.92 9.50
C ALA A 585 -41.16 -17.97 8.90
N PRO A 586 -42.02 -17.62 7.92
CA PRO A 586 -42.83 -18.60 7.20
C PRO A 586 -42.53 -18.69 5.68
N ASN A 587 -42.39 -19.94 5.25
CA ASN A 587 -42.16 -20.49 3.90
C ASN A 587 -43.25 -20.22 2.83
N VAL A 588 -42.79 -20.17 1.55
CA VAL A 588 -43.33 -20.87 0.33
C VAL A 588 -44.74 -20.58 -0.21
N GLY A 589 -44.88 -20.42 -1.55
CA GLY A 589 -46.10 -20.85 -2.27
C GLY A 589 -46.37 -20.36 -3.71
N GLY A 590 -46.16 -21.23 -4.73
CA GLY A 590 -46.84 -21.20 -6.06
C GLY A 590 -46.49 -20.06 -7.06
N HIS A 591 -46.98 -20.05 -8.31
CA HIS A 591 -47.34 -21.14 -9.23
C HIS A 591 -47.41 -20.61 -10.70
N TRP A 592 -47.45 -21.49 -11.71
CA TRP A 592 -47.24 -21.15 -13.14
C TRP A 592 -48.49 -20.64 -13.89
N HIS A 593 -48.30 -19.70 -14.85
CA HIS A 593 -49.12 -19.59 -16.08
C HIS A 593 -48.40 -18.90 -17.26
N LYS A 594 -48.70 -19.38 -18.48
CA LYS A 594 -48.52 -18.80 -19.84
C LYS A 594 -49.92 -18.80 -20.52
N PRO A 595 -50.19 -18.23 -21.73
CA PRO A 595 -49.30 -17.73 -22.82
C PRO A 595 -49.55 -16.21 -23.08
N GLU A 596 -49.39 -15.50 -24.22
CA GLU A 596 -49.25 -15.76 -25.69
C GLU A 596 -48.24 -14.78 -26.36
N ILE A 597 -48.22 -14.71 -27.71
CA ILE A 597 -47.34 -13.86 -28.55
C ILE A 597 -48.16 -13.22 -29.68
N PRO A 598 -47.99 -11.91 -29.98
CA PRO A 598 -48.13 -11.39 -31.34
C PRO A 598 -46.77 -10.90 -31.91
N LYS A 599 -46.64 -10.93 -33.26
CA LYS A 599 -45.41 -10.58 -33.97
C LYS A 599 -45.37 -9.10 -34.35
N GLY A 600 -44.19 -8.47 -34.28
CA GLY A 600 -43.95 -7.11 -34.79
C GLY A 600 -42.50 -6.90 -35.22
N THR A 601 -42.23 -6.87 -36.52
CA THR A 601 -40.91 -6.55 -37.10
C THR A 601 -40.84 -5.05 -37.36
N PHE A 602 -39.76 -4.34 -36.99
CA PHE A 602 -39.20 -3.24 -37.82
C PHE A 602 -37.82 -2.70 -37.34
N VAL A 603 -36.88 -2.70 -38.29
CA VAL A 603 -35.69 -1.84 -38.51
C VAL A 603 -35.31 -0.77 -37.45
N CYS A 604 -34.06 -0.83 -36.99
CA CYS A 604 -33.35 0.26 -36.29
C CYS A 604 -32.75 1.29 -37.27
N PRO A 605 -32.78 2.60 -36.93
CA PRO A 605 -31.55 3.39 -37.07
C PRO A 605 -31.32 4.55 -36.06
N VAL A 606 -30.04 4.72 -35.66
CA VAL A 606 -29.29 6.00 -35.59
C VAL A 606 -29.37 6.93 -34.33
N LEU A 607 -28.22 6.99 -33.63
CA LEU A 607 -27.46 8.12 -33.03
C LEU A 607 -28.06 9.12 -31.99
N LEU A 608 -27.25 9.27 -30.91
CA LEU A 608 -26.88 10.52 -30.19
C LEU A 608 -27.97 11.40 -29.54
N SER A 609 -27.86 11.63 -28.22
CA SER A 609 -26.91 12.63 -27.70
C SER A 609 -26.97 12.79 -26.16
N TYR A 610 -25.82 12.86 -25.49
CA TYR A 610 -25.70 13.47 -24.16
C TYR A 610 -24.36 14.21 -24.04
N THR A 611 -24.42 15.47 -23.58
CA THR A 611 -23.26 16.33 -23.30
C THR A 611 -23.20 16.65 -21.82
N ASN A 612 -22.02 16.54 -21.20
CA ASN A 612 -21.77 17.03 -19.85
C ASN A 612 -20.54 17.97 -19.87
N PRO A 613 -20.55 19.17 -19.25
CA PRO A 613 -19.60 20.22 -19.60
C PRO A 613 -18.41 20.34 -18.64
N LYS A 614 -17.17 20.27 -19.16
CA LYS A 614 -15.95 20.93 -18.61
C LYS A 614 -14.69 20.79 -19.50
N ILE A 615 -14.82 21.01 -20.81
CA ILE A 615 -13.68 21.11 -21.74
C ILE A 615 -13.78 22.45 -22.50
N GLY A 616 -12.64 23.08 -22.81
CA GLY A 616 -12.57 24.40 -23.42
C GLY A 616 -13.28 24.52 -24.77
N ASN A 617 -13.94 25.66 -25.01
CA ASN A 617 -14.81 25.89 -26.17
C ASN A 617 -14.05 25.80 -27.51
N MET A 618 -14.19 24.67 -28.22
CA MET A 618 -13.88 24.57 -29.65
C MET A 618 -15.10 24.96 -30.49
N VAL A 619 -14.92 25.84 -31.49
CA VAL A 619 -15.98 26.24 -32.42
C VAL A 619 -15.51 26.03 -33.87
N GLY A 620 -16.03 24.99 -34.53
CA GLY A 620 -15.68 24.67 -35.92
C GLY A 620 -16.39 25.60 -36.92
N VAL A 621 -15.63 26.25 -37.81
CA VAL A 621 -16.15 27.23 -38.79
C VAL A 621 -15.98 26.73 -40.22
N ALA A 622 -17.07 26.71 -41.00
CA ALA A 622 -17.03 26.31 -42.40
C ALA A 622 -16.42 27.42 -43.30
N GLY A 623 -15.42 27.05 -44.12
CA GLY A 623 -14.77 27.97 -45.06
C GLY A 623 -15.68 28.48 -46.21
N LYS A 624 -15.18 29.42 -47.03
CA LYS A 624 -15.97 30.14 -48.05
C LYS A 624 -15.38 30.04 -49.48
N TYR A 625 -15.61 28.92 -50.18
CA TYR A 625 -15.31 28.78 -51.62
C TYR A 625 -16.46 28.15 -52.41
N LYS A 626 -16.68 28.61 -53.66
CA LYS A 626 -17.81 28.25 -54.53
C LYS A 626 -17.34 27.37 -55.71
N GLY A 627 -17.58 26.06 -55.64
CA GLY A 627 -17.33 25.11 -56.73
C GLY A 627 -17.52 23.66 -56.30
N CYS A 628 -17.79 22.75 -57.25
CA CYS A 628 -17.75 21.30 -57.01
C CYS A 628 -16.31 20.78 -57.06
N GLU A 629 -16.06 19.58 -56.52
CA GLU A 629 -14.71 19.01 -56.43
C GLU A 629 -14.08 18.83 -57.81
N THR A 630 -14.79 18.22 -58.75
CA THR A 630 -14.32 18.00 -60.13
C THR A 630 -13.94 19.30 -60.84
N CYS A 631 -14.70 20.39 -60.66
CA CYS A 631 -14.35 21.69 -61.27
C CYS A 631 -13.18 22.38 -60.55
N ARG A 632 -13.07 22.24 -59.22
CA ARG A 632 -11.94 22.76 -58.43
C ARG A 632 -10.63 22.12 -58.86
N GLN A 633 -10.58 20.79 -58.93
CA GLN A 633 -9.41 20.03 -59.38
C GLN A 633 -8.99 20.43 -60.81
N ARG A 634 -9.96 20.55 -61.71
CA ARG A 634 -9.76 21.03 -63.10
C ARG A 634 -9.50 22.54 -63.22
N ARG A 635 -9.51 23.28 -62.11
CA ARG A 635 -9.36 24.76 -62.02
C ARG A 635 -10.28 25.56 -62.94
N VAL A 636 -11.46 25.03 -63.27
CA VAL A 636 -12.47 25.71 -64.10
C VAL A 636 -13.59 26.28 -63.24
N LYS A 637 -14.11 27.47 -63.62
CA LYS A 637 -15.30 28.06 -62.97
C LYS A 637 -16.48 27.08 -63.08
N CYS A 638 -16.92 26.56 -61.93
CA CYS A 638 -18.08 25.68 -61.80
C CYS A 638 -19.37 26.41 -62.19
N SER A 639 -20.35 25.67 -62.71
CA SER A 639 -21.68 26.18 -63.06
C SER A 639 -22.67 26.15 -61.87
N MET A 640 -22.31 25.47 -60.77
CA MET A 640 -22.95 25.51 -59.44
C MET A 640 -24.32 24.81 -59.29
N GLU A 641 -24.84 24.12 -60.30
CA GLU A 641 -26.05 23.31 -60.19
C GLU A 641 -25.84 22.10 -59.26
N ARG A 642 -26.92 21.61 -58.63
CA ARG A 642 -26.93 20.47 -57.72
C ARG A 642 -27.98 19.44 -58.17
N PRO A 643 -27.74 18.12 -57.95
CA PRO A 643 -26.59 17.52 -57.27
C PRO A 643 -25.27 17.62 -58.06
N PHE A 644 -25.34 17.67 -59.39
CA PHE A 644 -24.19 17.65 -60.29
C PHE A 644 -24.06 18.94 -61.09
N CYS A 645 -22.82 19.35 -61.38
CA CYS A 645 -22.56 20.58 -62.15
C CYS A 645 -22.74 20.34 -63.65
N GLN A 646 -23.49 21.20 -64.34
CA GLN A 646 -23.75 21.04 -65.77
C GLN A 646 -22.47 21.09 -66.61
N LYS A 647 -21.47 21.88 -66.18
CA LYS A 647 -20.15 21.94 -66.82
C LYS A 647 -19.31 20.66 -66.66
N CYS A 648 -19.67 19.81 -65.71
CA CYS A 648 -19.09 18.49 -65.49
C CYS A 648 -19.70 17.52 -66.52
N LEU A 649 -21.04 17.44 -66.50
CA LEU A 649 -21.88 16.63 -67.40
C LEU A 649 -21.60 16.93 -68.88
N ASN A 650 -21.64 18.20 -69.29
CA ASN A 650 -21.35 18.63 -70.67
C ASN A 650 -19.91 18.35 -71.14
N SER A 651 -19.02 17.93 -70.23
CA SER A 651 -17.65 17.51 -70.56
C SER A 651 -17.44 16.00 -70.44
N GLY A 652 -18.51 15.20 -70.31
CA GLY A 652 -18.47 13.75 -70.18
C GLY A 652 -17.79 13.27 -68.89
N ARG A 653 -17.85 14.05 -67.80
CA ARG A 653 -17.19 13.72 -66.53
C ARG A 653 -18.14 13.78 -65.34
N GLU A 654 -17.99 12.78 -64.47
CA GLU A 654 -18.69 12.69 -63.19
C GLU A 654 -18.39 13.89 -62.28
N CYS A 655 -19.41 14.31 -61.52
CA CYS A 655 -19.33 15.46 -60.62
C CYS A 655 -19.31 14.99 -59.16
N LEU A 656 -18.12 15.00 -58.56
CA LEU A 656 -17.84 14.55 -57.18
C LEU A 656 -18.36 15.52 -56.10
N GLY A 657 -19.61 16.00 -56.23
CA GLY A 657 -20.32 16.77 -55.20
C GLY A 657 -19.70 18.12 -54.81
N TYR A 658 -20.14 18.63 -53.66
CA TYR A 658 -19.86 19.98 -53.14
C TYR A 658 -19.54 19.99 -51.63
N GLU A 659 -19.29 18.83 -51.03
CA GLU A 659 -19.04 18.69 -49.59
C GLU A 659 -17.62 19.13 -49.22
N ARG A 660 -17.39 19.40 -47.92
CA ARG A 660 -16.10 19.86 -47.39
C ARG A 660 -15.92 19.40 -45.95
N GLU A 661 -14.66 19.20 -45.56
CA GLU A 661 -14.27 19.11 -44.15
C GLU A 661 -14.58 20.39 -43.37
N ARG A 662 -14.71 20.24 -42.04
CA ARG A 662 -14.72 21.32 -41.06
C ARG A 662 -13.35 21.39 -40.39
N VAL A 663 -12.80 22.60 -40.28
CA VAL A 663 -11.55 22.84 -39.56
C VAL A 663 -11.89 23.40 -38.18
N PHE A 664 -11.27 22.84 -37.15
CA PHE A 664 -11.34 23.32 -35.77
C PHE A 664 -10.06 24.12 -35.46
N ILE A 665 -10.19 25.15 -34.62
CA ILE A 665 -9.07 25.99 -34.18
C ILE A 665 -9.18 26.13 -32.67
N THR A 666 -8.13 25.72 -31.95
CA THR A 666 -7.95 25.99 -30.53
C THR A 666 -7.20 27.31 -30.34
N GLY A 667 -7.53 28.04 -29.27
CA GLY A 667 -6.83 29.26 -28.87
C GLY A 667 -6.65 29.26 -27.36
N THR A 668 -5.41 29.41 -26.89
CA THR A 668 -5.06 29.32 -25.47
C THR A 668 -5.31 30.66 -24.73
N PRO A 669 -5.54 30.62 -23.40
CA PRO A 669 -5.77 31.83 -22.59
C PRO A 669 -4.71 32.93 -22.75
N GLU A 670 -3.43 32.57 -22.85
CA GLU A 670 -2.30 33.51 -22.95
C GLU A 670 -2.45 34.47 -24.14
N ASN A 671 -3.05 34.00 -25.24
CA ASN A 671 -3.20 34.74 -26.49
C ASN A 671 -4.40 35.71 -26.50
N LYS A 672 -5.16 35.82 -25.40
CA LYS A 672 -6.33 36.71 -25.25
C LYS A 672 -7.32 36.64 -26.42
N GLY A 673 -7.50 35.45 -27.00
CA GLY A 673 -8.42 35.19 -28.11
C GLY A 673 -7.99 35.72 -29.49
N ARG A 674 -6.74 36.17 -29.69
CA ARG A 674 -6.23 36.56 -31.02
C ARG A 674 -5.43 35.43 -31.68
N VAL A 675 -6.04 34.77 -32.65
CA VAL A 675 -5.37 33.83 -33.59
C VAL A 675 -5.50 34.32 -35.03
N ALA A 676 -4.41 34.28 -35.80
CA ALA A 676 -4.39 34.70 -37.20
C ALA A 676 -4.80 33.54 -38.13
N SER A 677 -5.67 33.79 -39.10
CA SER A 677 -6.29 32.75 -39.95
C SER A 677 -5.37 32.12 -41.01
N HIS A 678 -4.07 32.45 -41.01
CA HIS A 678 -3.10 31.96 -41.99
C HIS A 678 -1.71 31.79 -41.35
N PRO A 679 -0.96 30.71 -41.68
CA PRO A 679 0.44 30.61 -41.30
C PRO A 679 1.27 31.69 -41.98
N LYS A 680 2.32 32.19 -41.30
CA LYS A 680 3.28 33.14 -41.89
C LYS A 680 3.97 32.45 -43.08
N LYS A 681 3.98 33.09 -44.25
CA LYS A 681 4.73 32.60 -45.41
C LYS A 681 6.23 32.65 -45.12
N GLY A 682 6.90 31.50 -45.18
CA GLY A 682 8.33 31.43 -45.42
C GLY A 682 8.70 32.08 -46.76
N ALA A 683 9.93 32.57 -46.88
CA ALA A 683 10.37 33.32 -48.05
C ALA A 683 10.58 32.44 -49.30
N SER A 684 10.69 33.08 -50.46
CA SER A 684 10.89 32.43 -51.77
C SER A 684 12.09 31.49 -51.77
N SER A 685 11.92 30.30 -52.32
CA SER A 685 13.05 29.47 -52.75
C SER A 685 13.81 30.16 -53.90
N ARG A 686 15.13 29.97 -53.90
CA ARG A 686 16.00 30.16 -55.08
C ARG A 686 17.24 29.29 -54.93
N ASN A 687 17.61 28.64 -56.03
CA ASN A 687 18.51 27.49 -56.10
C ASN A 687 19.85 27.67 -55.35
N GLN A 688 20.21 26.69 -54.52
CA GLN A 688 21.58 26.20 -54.38
C GLN A 688 21.59 24.68 -54.49
N THR A 689 22.64 24.14 -55.10
CA THR A 689 22.89 22.72 -55.29
C THR A 689 23.33 22.08 -53.96
N PRO A 690 22.99 20.81 -53.65
CA PRO A 690 23.46 20.19 -52.41
C PRO A 690 25.00 20.02 -52.42
N SER A 691 25.67 20.75 -51.53
CA SER A 691 27.02 20.45 -51.05
C SER A 691 26.92 19.69 -49.72
N GLY A 692 27.78 18.70 -49.52
CA GLY A 692 27.64 17.71 -48.44
C GLY A 692 27.64 18.27 -47.01
N GLY A 693 26.90 17.57 -46.16
CA GLY A 693 26.88 17.69 -44.71
C GLY A 693 26.27 16.39 -44.20
N GLU A 694 27.11 15.41 -43.88
CA GLU A 694 26.69 14.04 -43.62
C GLU A 694 26.09 13.92 -42.22
N GLY A 695 24.79 13.61 -42.15
CA GLY A 695 24.17 13.04 -40.96
C GLY A 695 24.31 11.52 -41.01
N SER A 696 24.68 10.90 -39.90
CA SER A 696 24.98 9.47 -39.81
C SER A 696 23.81 8.61 -40.31
N GLN A 697 24.04 7.88 -41.41
CA GLN A 697 23.07 6.92 -41.93
C GLN A 697 23.28 5.57 -41.23
N GLY A 698 22.40 5.27 -40.27
CA GLY A 698 22.27 3.91 -39.73
C GLY A 698 21.97 2.87 -40.83
N PRO A 699 22.21 1.59 -40.57
CA PRO A 699 22.06 0.52 -41.56
C PRO A 699 20.61 0.42 -42.04
N VAL A 700 20.36 0.83 -43.29
CA VAL A 700 19.06 0.67 -43.93
C VAL A 700 18.79 -0.82 -44.17
N LEU A 701 18.01 -1.43 -43.28
CA LEU A 701 17.50 -2.79 -43.39
C LEU A 701 16.13 -2.75 -44.10
N THR A 702 16.02 -3.39 -45.26
CA THR A 702 14.78 -3.36 -46.06
C THR A 702 14.18 -4.76 -46.15
N PRO A 703 12.94 -5.01 -45.67
CA PRO A 703 12.29 -6.31 -45.80
C PRO A 703 11.95 -6.58 -47.27
N LEU A 704 12.08 -7.83 -47.70
CA LEU A 704 11.76 -8.23 -49.07
C LEU A 704 10.31 -8.77 -49.19
N PRO A 705 9.60 -8.50 -50.31
CA PRO A 705 8.30 -9.10 -50.56
C PRO A 705 8.42 -10.57 -51.02
N PRO A 706 7.45 -11.45 -50.72
CA PRO A 706 6.16 -11.17 -50.09
C PRO A 706 6.29 -10.90 -48.58
N PHE A 707 5.65 -9.83 -48.11
CA PHE A 707 5.66 -9.49 -46.70
C PHE A 707 4.85 -10.50 -45.88
N THR A 708 5.51 -11.10 -44.90
CA THR A 708 4.94 -12.06 -43.95
C THR A 708 4.26 -11.34 -42.78
N SER A 709 3.59 -12.09 -41.91
CA SER A 709 3.03 -11.54 -40.68
C SER A 709 4.17 -11.10 -39.76
N ALA A 710 3.98 -9.99 -39.02
CA ALA A 710 5.01 -9.53 -38.09
C ALA A 710 5.25 -10.52 -36.93
N TRP A 711 4.33 -11.47 -36.71
CA TRP A 711 4.43 -12.54 -35.73
C TRP A 711 5.18 -13.78 -36.24
N ASP A 712 5.60 -13.79 -37.50
CA ASP A 712 6.39 -14.88 -38.05
C ASP A 712 7.84 -14.65 -37.59
N ASP A 713 8.45 -15.63 -36.90
CA ASP A 713 9.72 -15.41 -36.20
C ASP A 713 10.94 -15.28 -37.13
N HIS A 714 10.87 -15.80 -38.36
CA HIS A 714 11.87 -15.52 -39.39
C HIS A 714 11.31 -14.56 -40.44
N THR A 715 12.09 -13.53 -40.80
CA THR A 715 11.78 -12.66 -41.94
C THR A 715 13.03 -12.38 -42.79
N ILE A 716 12.84 -12.13 -44.08
CA ILE A 716 13.95 -11.89 -45.01
C ILE A 716 14.15 -10.38 -45.16
N ILE A 717 15.34 -9.91 -44.80
CA ILE A 717 15.77 -8.52 -44.96
C ILE A 717 16.97 -8.41 -45.89
N GLN A 718 17.05 -7.33 -46.64
CA GLN A 718 18.20 -6.97 -47.45
C GLN A 718 19.02 -5.90 -46.73
N HIS A 719 20.34 -6.10 -46.68
CA HIS A 719 21.31 -5.11 -46.22
C HIS A 719 22.49 -5.03 -47.18
N ARG A 720 22.84 -3.82 -47.63
CA ARG A 720 23.92 -3.53 -48.62
C ARG A 720 23.84 -4.35 -49.93
N GLY A 721 22.67 -4.93 -50.23
CA GLY A 721 22.42 -5.79 -51.40
C GLY A 721 22.33 -7.28 -51.10
N THR A 722 22.94 -7.74 -49.99
CA THR A 722 22.87 -9.14 -49.52
C THR A 722 21.55 -9.40 -48.80
N GLU A 723 20.98 -10.59 -49.02
CA GLU A 723 19.76 -11.05 -48.36
C GLU A 723 20.09 -11.89 -47.11
N TYR A 724 19.41 -11.62 -46.01
CA TYR A 724 19.60 -12.29 -44.72
C TYR A 724 18.23 -12.77 -44.20
N SER A 725 18.16 -14.04 -43.79
CA SER A 725 17.04 -14.56 -43.01
C SER A 725 17.32 -14.29 -41.53
N VAL A 726 16.61 -13.33 -40.93
CA VAL A 726 16.80 -12.95 -39.52
C VAL A 726 15.71 -13.53 -38.64
N LEU A 727 16.10 -14.02 -37.47
CA LEU A 727 15.18 -14.33 -36.36
C LEU A 727 14.81 -13.01 -35.65
N VAL A 728 13.51 -12.67 -35.63
CA VAL A 728 12.98 -11.45 -35.02
C VAL A 728 12.45 -11.75 -33.63
N LEU A 729 13.06 -11.15 -32.61
CA LEU A 729 12.71 -11.35 -31.20
C LEU A 729 12.68 -10.05 -30.41
N ALA A 730 12.17 -10.10 -29.18
CA ALA A 730 12.08 -8.95 -28.29
C ALA A 730 12.23 -9.39 -26.84
N LEU A 731 12.84 -8.54 -26.01
CA LEU A 731 13.15 -8.85 -24.60
C LEU A 731 13.09 -7.58 -23.74
N GLN A 732 12.35 -7.63 -22.63
CA GLN A 732 12.36 -6.58 -21.62
C GLN A 732 13.75 -6.44 -20.99
N THR A 733 14.33 -5.25 -21.02
CA THR A 733 15.55 -4.88 -20.30
C THR A 733 15.68 -3.37 -20.18
N LYS A 734 16.35 -2.88 -19.14
CA LYS A 734 16.64 -1.45 -19.01
C LYS A 734 17.63 -1.00 -20.07
N LEU A 735 17.28 0.03 -20.83
CA LEU A 735 18.13 0.55 -21.90
C LEU A 735 19.35 1.30 -21.32
N SER A 736 19.22 1.88 -20.12
CA SER A 736 20.34 2.46 -19.36
C SER A 736 21.45 1.47 -19.03
N ASP A 737 21.11 0.18 -18.93
CA ASP A 737 22.00 -0.87 -18.43
C ASP A 737 22.66 -1.66 -19.58
N LEU A 738 22.34 -1.30 -20.84
CA LEU A 738 22.91 -1.89 -22.06
C LEU A 738 24.33 -1.34 -22.31
N LEU A 739 25.30 -1.87 -21.58
CA LEU A 739 26.70 -1.49 -21.69
C LEU A 739 27.27 -1.95 -23.04
N ARG A 740 27.75 -0.99 -23.84
CA ARG A 740 28.43 -1.24 -25.12
C ARG A 740 29.94 -1.24 -24.94
N ALA A 741 30.62 -2.28 -25.43
CA ALA A 741 32.07 -2.32 -25.43
C ALA A 741 32.63 -1.48 -26.59
N SER A 742 33.11 -0.27 -26.30
CA SER A 742 33.70 0.63 -27.30
C SER A 742 35.14 0.24 -27.65
N THR A 743 35.34 -0.30 -28.85
CA THR A 743 36.60 -0.14 -29.59
C THR A 743 36.70 1.31 -30.07
N GLU A 744 37.87 1.92 -29.94
CA GLU A 744 38.08 3.27 -30.47
C GLU A 744 38.21 3.24 -32.00
N GLN A 745 37.56 4.18 -32.68
CA GLN A 745 37.73 4.51 -34.11
C GLN A 745 37.08 3.59 -35.17
N ASP A 746 35.77 3.30 -35.07
CA ASP A 746 34.88 3.44 -36.24
C ASP A 746 33.38 3.47 -35.85
N GLU A 747 32.59 4.37 -36.46
CA GLU A 747 31.13 4.47 -36.22
C GLU A 747 30.31 3.38 -36.95
N THR A 748 30.98 2.34 -37.47
CA THR A 748 30.33 1.28 -38.28
C THR A 748 30.75 -0.15 -37.91
N GLU A 749 31.55 -0.35 -36.86
CA GLU A 749 31.88 -1.70 -36.35
C GLU A 749 30.80 -2.26 -35.42
N ALA A 750 30.66 -3.60 -35.40
CA ALA A 750 29.65 -4.28 -34.58
C ALA A 750 30.15 -4.51 -33.14
N HIS A 751 29.45 -3.94 -32.15
CA HIS A 751 29.83 -3.95 -30.74
C HIS A 751 29.28 -5.15 -29.96
N HIS A 752 29.92 -5.48 -28.83
CA HIS A 752 29.35 -6.39 -27.84
C HIS A 752 28.47 -5.63 -26.83
N ILE A 753 27.40 -6.29 -26.37
CA ILE A 753 26.47 -5.77 -25.35
C ILE A 753 26.54 -6.63 -24.09
N SER A 754 26.44 -6.00 -22.92
CA SER A 754 26.07 -6.68 -21.67
C SER A 754 24.62 -6.37 -21.34
N LEU A 755 23.91 -7.32 -20.73
CA LEU A 755 22.56 -7.16 -20.23
C LEU A 755 22.52 -7.47 -18.72
N PRO A 756 21.68 -6.78 -17.92
CA PRO A 756 21.41 -7.17 -16.54
C PRO A 756 20.68 -8.53 -16.48
N PRO A 757 20.60 -9.17 -15.29
CA PRO A 757 19.77 -10.35 -15.10
C PRO A 757 18.32 -10.09 -15.50
N TYR A 758 17.73 -11.00 -16.29
CA TYR A 758 16.39 -10.81 -16.84
C TYR A 758 15.32 -10.76 -15.75
N ALA A 759 14.44 -9.76 -15.84
CA ALA A 759 13.31 -9.57 -14.94
C ALA A 759 12.04 -9.35 -15.78
N PRO A 760 11.04 -10.25 -15.72
CA PRO A 760 9.78 -10.10 -16.45
C PRO A 760 9.09 -8.78 -16.12
N SER A 761 8.54 -8.14 -17.14
CA SER A 761 7.72 -6.92 -17.05
C SER A 761 6.78 -6.89 -15.84
N ASP A 762 6.81 -5.81 -15.05
CA ASP A 762 5.90 -5.64 -13.90
C ASP A 762 4.68 -4.79 -14.32
N ILE A 763 3.69 -5.43 -14.94
CA ILE A 763 2.49 -4.77 -15.50
C ILE A 763 1.45 -4.51 -14.41
N GLN A 764 1.86 -3.86 -13.31
CA GLN A 764 0.97 -3.47 -12.23
C GLN A 764 0.21 -2.16 -12.55
N PRO A 765 -1.05 -2.01 -12.09
CA PRO A 765 -1.75 -0.72 -12.16
C PRO A 765 -1.02 0.33 -11.33
N LEU A 766 -0.39 1.30 -12.01
CA LEU A 766 0.26 2.43 -11.34
C LEU A 766 -0.76 3.23 -10.52
N LEU A 767 -0.39 3.59 -9.29
CA LEU A 767 -1.20 4.40 -8.36
C LEU A 767 -1.46 5.84 -8.84
N TYR A 768 -0.96 6.21 -10.02
CA TYR A 768 -0.98 7.56 -10.56
C TYR A 768 -1.58 7.61 -11.98
N ASP A 769 -1.98 8.80 -12.39
CA ASP A 769 -2.58 9.07 -13.70
C ASP A 769 -1.48 9.38 -14.74
N GLN A 770 -0.50 8.47 -14.85
CA GLN A 770 0.61 8.55 -15.81
C GLN A 770 0.22 7.90 -17.14
N ASP A 771 0.57 8.55 -18.26
CA ASP A 771 0.45 7.98 -19.60
C ASP A 771 1.36 6.75 -19.75
N PHE A 772 0.91 5.76 -20.53
CA PHE A 772 1.67 4.55 -20.82
C PHE A 772 2.78 4.83 -21.86
N GLN A 773 4.04 4.71 -21.45
CA GLN A 773 5.22 4.93 -22.29
C GLN A 773 6.08 3.66 -22.36
N VAL A 774 6.62 3.42 -23.56
CA VAL A 774 7.58 2.35 -23.87
C VAL A 774 8.71 3.01 -24.64
N SER A 775 9.95 2.74 -24.25
CA SER A 775 11.14 3.07 -25.01
C SER A 775 11.77 1.77 -25.52
N ALA A 776 12.30 1.76 -26.75
CA ALA A 776 12.94 0.57 -27.29
C ALA A 776 14.12 0.85 -28.19
N GLN A 777 15.14 -0.01 -28.13
CA GLN A 777 16.24 -0.03 -29.09
C GLN A 777 16.20 -1.31 -29.94
N CYS A 778 16.31 -1.13 -31.26
CA CYS A 778 16.40 -2.22 -32.22
C CYS A 778 17.86 -2.44 -32.63
N LEU A 779 18.38 -3.65 -32.39
CA LEU A 779 19.72 -4.09 -32.75
C LEU A 779 19.66 -5.26 -33.74
N ALA A 780 20.61 -5.35 -34.66
CA ALA A 780 20.74 -6.47 -35.59
C ALA A 780 22.12 -7.15 -35.51
N ARG A 781 22.12 -8.47 -35.69
CA ARG A 781 23.30 -9.28 -35.98
C ARG A 781 23.18 -9.79 -37.41
N LEU A 782 24.15 -9.45 -38.24
CA LEU A 782 24.33 -9.96 -39.60
C LEU A 782 25.77 -10.51 -39.72
N PRO A 783 25.98 -11.75 -40.20
CA PRO A 783 27.32 -12.31 -40.41
C PRO A 783 28.06 -11.64 -41.57
N GLY A 784 29.39 -11.69 -41.50
CA GLY A 784 30.30 -11.18 -42.53
C GLY A 784 30.36 -12.10 -43.76
N VAL A 785 30.67 -11.52 -44.93
CA VAL A 785 30.75 -12.27 -46.21
C VAL A 785 31.91 -13.29 -46.22
N ASP A 786 32.92 -13.09 -45.36
CA ASP A 786 34.05 -14.01 -45.16
C ASP A 786 33.84 -15.01 -44.01
N GLU A 787 32.70 -14.94 -43.27
CA GLU A 787 32.31 -15.96 -42.30
C GLU A 787 31.57 -17.09 -43.05
N GLY A 788 32.18 -18.28 -43.11
CA GLY A 788 31.74 -19.36 -44.00
C GLY A 788 30.38 -20.00 -43.66
N ASP A 789 29.88 -20.81 -44.60
CA ASP A 789 28.53 -21.42 -44.67
C ASP A 789 28.04 -22.25 -43.44
N ASP A 790 28.84 -22.39 -42.38
CA ASP A 790 28.45 -23.02 -41.09
C ASP A 790 27.54 -22.08 -40.25
N ALA A 791 26.39 -21.72 -40.83
CA ALA A 791 25.15 -21.31 -40.17
C ALA A 791 25.29 -20.32 -38.97
N ALA A 792 26.01 -19.22 -39.15
CA ALA A 792 25.99 -18.12 -38.19
C ALA A 792 24.60 -17.44 -38.14
N GLU A 793 23.78 -17.79 -37.13
CA GLU A 793 22.43 -17.25 -36.97
C GLU A 793 22.43 -15.70 -36.97
N SER A 794 21.48 -15.15 -37.71
CA SER A 794 21.24 -13.71 -37.86
C SER A 794 20.02 -13.30 -37.04
N TYR A 795 20.12 -12.21 -36.29
CA TYR A 795 19.08 -11.78 -35.33
C TYR A 795 18.65 -10.33 -35.59
N CYS A 796 17.39 -10.04 -35.30
CA CYS A 796 16.86 -8.68 -35.15
C CYS A 796 16.12 -8.59 -33.81
N VAL A 797 16.65 -7.83 -32.86
CA VAL A 797 16.17 -7.78 -31.48
C VAL A 797 15.59 -6.41 -31.17
N PHE A 798 14.42 -6.38 -30.54
CA PHE A 798 13.91 -5.21 -29.86
C PHE A 798 14.15 -5.36 -28.36
N PHE A 799 15.13 -4.65 -27.83
CA PHE A 799 15.28 -4.44 -26.39
C PHE A 799 14.35 -3.30 -25.97
N PHE A 800 13.59 -3.46 -24.89
CA PHE A 800 12.58 -2.46 -24.50
C PHE A 800 12.41 -2.35 -22.99
N GLU A 801 11.95 -1.18 -22.54
CA GLU A 801 11.43 -0.97 -21.20
C GLU A 801 10.17 -0.09 -21.21
N HIS A 802 9.38 -0.15 -20.13
CA HIS A 802 8.15 0.63 -19.96
C HIS A 802 8.09 1.25 -18.57
N ASN A 803 7.51 2.44 -18.48
CA ASN A 803 7.13 3.15 -17.25
C ASN A 803 8.10 3.02 -16.06
N LEU A 804 9.35 3.47 -16.21
CA LEU A 804 10.20 3.80 -15.06
C LEU A 804 9.64 5.00 -14.27
N LEU A 805 10.08 5.15 -13.01
CA LEU A 805 9.86 6.33 -12.18
C LEU A 805 10.67 7.54 -12.68
N VAL A 806 10.40 8.00 -13.90
CA VAL A 806 11.04 9.18 -14.50
C VAL A 806 10.56 10.44 -13.78
N GLY A 807 11.46 11.07 -13.04
CA GLY A 807 11.14 12.25 -12.23
C GLY A 807 10.92 13.51 -13.06
N ALA A 808 9.79 14.18 -12.83
CA ALA A 808 9.56 15.61 -13.13
C ALA A 808 9.98 16.13 -14.53
N GLY A 809 9.79 15.32 -15.58
CA GLY A 809 9.66 15.84 -16.94
C GLY A 809 8.32 16.56 -17.15
N GLU A 810 8.24 17.49 -18.09
CA GLU A 810 6.96 18.03 -18.54
C GLU A 810 6.08 16.91 -19.13
N PRO A 811 4.73 17.00 -19.07
CA PRO A 811 3.82 16.03 -19.68
C PRO A 811 3.91 16.09 -21.21
N GLY A 812 4.92 15.41 -21.76
CA GLY A 812 5.15 15.28 -23.19
C GLY A 812 3.99 14.57 -23.88
N SER A 813 3.53 15.12 -24.99
CA SER A 813 2.50 14.49 -25.82
C SER A 813 2.94 13.10 -26.26
N ASP A 814 2.13 12.08 -26.00
CA ASP A 814 2.33 10.70 -26.46
C ASP A 814 2.92 10.64 -27.87
N GLU A 815 4.17 10.17 -27.94
CA GLU A 815 5.00 10.21 -29.13
C GLU A 815 4.46 9.26 -30.23
N MET A 816 3.81 8.17 -29.84
CA MET A 816 3.13 7.26 -30.77
C MET A 816 1.95 7.98 -31.42
N LYS A 817 1.14 8.72 -30.64
CA LYS A 817 0.08 9.59 -31.20
C LYS A 817 0.65 10.68 -32.11
N ARG A 818 1.85 11.22 -31.83
CA ARG A 818 2.53 12.24 -32.65
C ARG A 818 3.03 11.69 -34.00
N LEU A 819 3.60 10.48 -33.99
CA LEU A 819 4.11 9.80 -35.19
C LEU A 819 2.98 9.26 -36.09
N GLY A 820 1.89 8.79 -35.48
CA GLY A 820 0.69 8.33 -36.15
C GLY A 820 0.81 6.93 -36.79
N PRO A 821 -0.32 6.27 -37.11
CA PRO A 821 -0.33 4.84 -37.45
C PRO A 821 0.34 4.51 -38.80
N ALA A 822 0.55 5.50 -39.67
CA ALA A 822 1.28 5.34 -40.92
C ALA A 822 2.80 5.12 -40.72
N TYR A 823 3.37 5.62 -39.61
CA TYR A 823 4.79 5.44 -39.29
C TYR A 823 5.15 3.96 -39.02
N PHE A 824 4.17 3.19 -38.53
CA PHE A 824 4.29 1.77 -38.16
C PHE A 824 3.86 0.81 -39.28
N SER A 825 3.93 1.26 -40.54
CA SER A 825 3.55 0.47 -41.73
C SER A 825 4.74 -0.19 -42.46
N GLN A 826 5.97 -0.04 -41.94
CA GLN A 826 7.21 -0.53 -42.53
C GLN A 826 8.17 -1.03 -41.44
N PHE A 827 9.02 -2.01 -41.74
CA PHE A 827 10.11 -2.44 -40.86
C PHE A 827 11.15 -1.31 -40.66
N PRO A 828 11.83 -1.21 -39.50
CA PRO A 828 11.61 -2.00 -38.27
C PRO A 828 10.34 -1.61 -37.50
N ASN A 829 9.83 -0.39 -37.69
CA ASN A 829 8.73 0.24 -36.93
C ASN A 829 7.48 -0.64 -36.80
N HIS A 830 7.11 -1.36 -37.86
CA HIS A 830 5.96 -2.27 -37.86
C HIS A 830 6.14 -3.44 -36.88
N HIS A 831 7.35 -4.02 -36.81
CA HIS A 831 7.64 -5.13 -35.91
C HIS A 831 7.75 -4.65 -34.47
N PHE A 832 8.35 -3.48 -34.22
CA PHE A 832 8.26 -2.81 -32.91
C PHE A 832 6.80 -2.61 -32.47
N PHE A 833 5.96 -2.03 -33.32
CA PHE A 833 4.55 -1.79 -32.99
C PHE A 833 3.78 -3.07 -32.70
N VAL A 834 3.94 -4.11 -33.54
CA VAL A 834 3.15 -5.34 -33.43
C VAL A 834 3.67 -6.31 -32.36
N ARG A 835 4.99 -6.49 -32.22
CA ARG A 835 5.58 -7.41 -31.21
C ARG A 835 5.78 -6.78 -29.84
N VAL A 836 6.04 -5.47 -29.74
CA VAL A 836 6.39 -4.79 -28.47
C VAL A 836 5.28 -3.87 -28.00
N TYR A 837 5.01 -2.76 -28.70
CA TYR A 837 4.14 -1.70 -28.16
C TYR A 837 2.68 -2.17 -28.00
N ARG A 838 2.09 -2.79 -29.03
CA ARG A 838 0.67 -3.18 -29.01
C ARG A 838 0.37 -4.26 -27.96
N PRO A 839 1.14 -5.35 -27.78
CA PRO A 839 0.87 -6.34 -26.74
C PRO A 839 1.02 -5.77 -25.34
N LEU A 840 2.06 -4.96 -25.07
CA LEU A 840 2.23 -4.31 -23.77
C LEU A 840 1.10 -3.32 -23.48
N SER A 841 0.71 -2.49 -24.47
CA SER A 841 -0.39 -1.52 -24.32
C SER A 841 -1.74 -2.21 -24.08
N VAL A 842 -2.01 -3.34 -24.76
CA VAL A 842 -3.22 -4.15 -24.52
C VAL A 842 -3.18 -4.81 -23.14
N GLY A 843 -2.05 -5.42 -22.76
CA GLY A 843 -1.90 -6.06 -21.44
C GLY A 843 -2.06 -5.05 -20.30
N TYR A 844 -1.44 -3.87 -20.42
CA TYR A 844 -1.59 -2.77 -19.48
C TYR A 844 -3.04 -2.26 -19.44
N ALA A 845 -3.67 -2.00 -20.59
CA ALA A 845 -5.05 -1.50 -20.66
C ALA A 845 -6.08 -2.50 -20.07
N LEU A 846 -5.87 -3.81 -20.25
CA LEU A 846 -6.72 -4.85 -19.67
C LEU A 846 -6.55 -4.97 -18.14
N LEU A 847 -5.30 -4.99 -17.65
CA LEU A 847 -5.00 -5.14 -16.21
C LEU A 847 -5.28 -3.85 -15.42
N SER A 848 -4.94 -2.68 -15.95
CA SER A 848 -5.25 -1.37 -15.34
C SER A 848 -6.71 -0.92 -15.58
N ARG A 849 -7.43 -1.59 -16.47
CA ARG A 849 -8.83 -1.30 -16.86
C ARG A 849 -9.03 0.13 -17.37
N ARG A 850 -8.03 0.69 -18.07
CA ARG A 850 -8.04 2.04 -18.67
C ARG A 850 -8.12 2.01 -20.19
N GLU A 851 -8.77 3.01 -20.79
CA GLU A 851 -8.91 3.11 -22.26
C GLU A 851 -7.57 3.34 -22.97
N THR A 852 -7.47 2.87 -24.23
CA THR A 852 -6.32 3.10 -25.11
C THR A 852 -6.75 3.59 -26.50
N PHE A 853 -5.98 4.54 -27.04
CA PHE A 853 -6.22 5.15 -28.35
C PHE A 853 -6.08 4.15 -29.52
N LEU A 854 -5.41 3.02 -29.29
CA LEU A 854 -5.25 1.94 -30.26
C LEU A 854 -6.58 1.31 -30.70
N SER A 855 -7.67 1.52 -29.94
CA SER A 855 -9.03 1.14 -30.31
C SER A 855 -9.58 1.85 -31.56
N ALA A 856 -9.01 3.00 -31.95
CA ALA A 856 -9.44 3.76 -33.11
C ALA A 856 -9.21 2.99 -34.45
N PRO A 857 -10.10 3.13 -35.46
CA PRO A 857 -10.04 2.31 -36.67
C PRO A 857 -8.73 2.39 -37.45
N GLU A 858 -8.12 3.57 -37.52
CA GLU A 858 -6.85 3.82 -38.21
C GLU A 858 -5.67 3.07 -37.54
N TRP A 859 -5.64 3.01 -36.21
CA TRP A 859 -4.66 2.25 -35.45
C TRP A 859 -4.83 0.73 -35.55
N ARG A 860 -6.02 0.26 -35.95
CA ARG A 860 -6.31 -1.15 -36.26
C ARG A 860 -6.20 -1.50 -37.75
N SER A 861 -5.87 -0.57 -38.64
CA SER A 861 -5.85 -0.83 -40.10
C SER A 861 -4.58 -0.38 -40.79
N VAL A 862 -4.16 0.88 -40.60
CA VAL A 862 -3.06 1.50 -41.35
C VAL A 862 -1.70 0.80 -41.15
N PRO A 863 -1.32 0.29 -39.96
CA PRO A 863 -0.06 -0.44 -39.79
C PRO A 863 0.03 -1.71 -40.66
N TRP A 864 -1.10 -2.38 -40.93
CA TRP A 864 -1.17 -3.61 -41.71
C TRP A 864 -1.44 -3.38 -43.21
N HIS A 865 -1.24 -2.15 -43.72
CA HIS A 865 -1.36 -1.88 -45.16
C HIS A 865 -0.33 -2.62 -46.03
N LYS A 866 0.78 -3.10 -45.44
CA LYS A 866 1.80 -3.92 -46.14
C LYS A 866 1.88 -5.37 -45.66
N HIS A 867 1.51 -5.64 -44.40
CA HIS A 867 1.71 -6.93 -43.73
C HIS A 867 0.37 -7.59 -43.40
N PRO A 868 0.18 -8.90 -43.65
CA PRO A 868 -1.05 -9.61 -43.28
C PRO A 868 -1.22 -9.72 -41.76
N LYS A 869 -2.47 -9.66 -41.28
CA LYS A 869 -2.83 -9.96 -39.89
C LYS A 869 -2.93 -11.46 -39.65
N CYS A 870 -2.28 -11.96 -38.60
CA CYS A 870 -2.50 -13.31 -38.09
C CYS A 870 -3.76 -13.40 -37.19
N SER A 871 -4.06 -14.59 -36.63
CA SER A 871 -5.19 -14.78 -35.71
C SER A 871 -5.05 -13.98 -34.41
N LEU A 872 -3.83 -13.87 -33.86
CA LEU A 872 -3.53 -13.07 -32.68
C LEU A 872 -3.75 -11.57 -32.93
N ASP A 873 -3.41 -11.06 -34.12
CA ASP A 873 -3.67 -9.65 -34.47
C ASP A 873 -5.16 -9.31 -34.52
N GLN A 874 -5.99 -10.26 -34.97
CA GLN A 874 -7.45 -10.14 -35.01
C GLN A 874 -8.05 -10.23 -33.60
N LEU A 875 -7.52 -11.11 -32.75
CA LEU A 875 -7.89 -11.16 -31.34
C LEU A 875 -7.60 -9.82 -30.64
N PHE A 876 -6.40 -9.27 -30.84
CA PHE A 876 -6.03 -7.97 -30.28
C PHE A 876 -6.94 -6.82 -30.77
N ASP A 877 -7.54 -6.89 -31.96
CA ASP A 877 -8.56 -5.91 -32.38
C ASP A 877 -9.82 -5.98 -31.50
N LEU A 878 -10.21 -7.17 -31.04
CA LEU A 878 -11.34 -7.38 -30.13
C LEU A 878 -10.99 -6.97 -28.69
N LEU A 879 -9.78 -7.30 -28.23
CA LEU A 879 -9.31 -6.96 -26.87
C LEU A 879 -9.29 -5.45 -26.63
N LEU A 880 -8.99 -4.65 -27.66
CA LEU A 880 -8.95 -3.19 -27.60
C LEU A 880 -10.30 -2.53 -27.26
N PHE A 881 -11.44 -3.24 -27.35
CA PHE A 881 -12.74 -2.72 -26.91
C PHE A 881 -13.05 -2.98 -25.43
N LEU A 882 -12.44 -3.99 -24.81
CA LEU A 882 -12.74 -4.38 -23.43
C LEU A 882 -12.42 -3.29 -22.39
N PRO A 883 -11.27 -2.58 -22.43
CA PRO A 883 -10.92 -1.61 -21.39
C PRO A 883 -11.90 -0.43 -21.26
N SER A 884 -12.55 -0.01 -22.35
CA SER A 884 -13.60 1.02 -22.30
C SER A 884 -14.86 0.53 -21.58
N ILE A 885 -15.27 -0.71 -21.84
CA ILE A 885 -16.41 -1.34 -21.15
C ILE A 885 -16.07 -1.52 -19.67
N PHE A 886 -14.83 -1.91 -19.35
CA PHE A 886 -14.33 -2.07 -17.97
C PHE A 886 -14.31 -0.73 -17.22
N ALA A 887 -13.65 0.30 -17.75
CA ALA A 887 -13.58 1.64 -17.16
C ALA A 887 -14.98 2.23 -16.91
N GLN A 888 -15.89 2.08 -17.87
CA GLN A 888 -17.27 2.57 -17.72
C GLN A 888 -18.09 1.76 -16.71
N THR A 889 -17.85 0.44 -16.60
CA THR A 889 -18.50 -0.41 -15.58
C THR A 889 -18.02 -0.03 -14.18
N ASP A 890 -16.72 0.15 -14.01
CA ASP A 890 -16.11 0.56 -12.74
C ASP A 890 -16.55 1.98 -12.36
N GLY A 891 -16.68 2.88 -13.33
CA GLY A 891 -17.18 4.24 -13.12
C GLY A 891 -18.65 4.31 -12.66
N ILE A 892 -19.48 3.29 -12.95
CA ILE A 892 -20.86 3.22 -12.46
C ILE A 892 -21.05 2.31 -11.24
N ALA A 893 -20.12 1.37 -10.98
CA ALA A 893 -20.22 0.41 -9.88
C ALA A 893 -20.39 1.06 -8.48
N PRO A 894 -19.61 2.07 -8.06
CA PRO A 894 -19.73 2.69 -6.74
C PRO A 894 -20.81 3.77 -6.64
N LEU A 895 -21.46 4.13 -7.75
CA LEU A 895 -22.52 5.14 -7.75
C LEU A 895 -23.80 4.63 -7.08
N GLU A 896 -24.60 5.56 -6.54
CA GLU A 896 -25.89 5.25 -5.94
C GLU A 896 -26.84 4.55 -6.94
N ALA A 897 -27.66 3.64 -6.42
CA ALA A 897 -28.60 2.85 -7.21
C ALA A 897 -29.77 3.70 -7.72
N THR A 898 -29.52 4.43 -8.79
CA THR A 898 -30.51 5.25 -9.51
C THR A 898 -30.98 4.56 -10.79
N LEU A 899 -32.13 4.97 -11.33
CA LEU A 899 -32.63 4.52 -12.62
C LEU A 899 -31.61 4.79 -13.75
N ASN A 900 -30.92 5.93 -13.70
CA ASN A 900 -29.88 6.30 -14.68
C ASN A 900 -28.71 5.30 -14.66
N ARG A 901 -28.22 4.93 -13.47
CA ARG A 901 -27.17 3.90 -13.30
C ARG A 901 -27.61 2.55 -13.86
N ARG A 902 -28.87 2.13 -13.61
CA ARG A 902 -29.44 0.90 -14.18
C ARG A 902 -29.49 0.93 -15.70
N LEU A 903 -29.96 2.02 -16.31
CA LEU A 903 -30.01 2.18 -17.77
C LEU A 903 -28.60 2.14 -18.39
N ARG A 904 -27.61 2.83 -17.79
CA ARG A 904 -26.23 2.79 -18.29
C ARG A 904 -25.61 1.38 -18.20
N ALA A 905 -25.95 0.60 -17.17
CA ALA A 905 -25.53 -0.79 -17.07
C ALA A 905 -26.17 -1.68 -18.16
N GLN A 906 -27.41 -1.39 -18.59
CA GLN A 906 -28.06 -2.08 -19.71
C GLN A 906 -27.39 -1.75 -21.06
N GLU A 907 -26.99 -0.49 -21.29
CA GLU A 907 -26.21 -0.10 -22.49
C GLU A 907 -24.84 -0.81 -22.56
N LEU A 908 -24.16 -0.94 -21.42
CA LEU A 908 -22.89 -1.67 -21.31
C LEU A 908 -23.10 -3.18 -21.51
N LEU A 909 -24.15 -3.78 -20.93
CA LEU A 909 -24.49 -5.19 -21.16
C LEU A 909 -24.82 -5.46 -22.64
N GLN A 910 -25.55 -4.57 -23.31
CA GLN A 910 -25.80 -4.68 -24.75
C GLN A 910 -24.50 -4.68 -25.57
N SER A 911 -23.52 -3.87 -25.13
CA SER A 911 -22.19 -3.79 -25.75
C SER A 911 -21.40 -5.09 -25.51
N CYS A 912 -21.41 -5.63 -24.29
CA CYS A 912 -20.83 -6.93 -23.97
C CYS A 912 -21.36 -8.05 -24.86
N LEU A 913 -22.69 -8.19 -24.97
CA LEU A 913 -23.34 -9.24 -25.78
C LEU A 913 -23.06 -9.09 -27.28
N SER A 914 -22.69 -7.89 -27.75
CA SER A 914 -22.23 -7.70 -29.14
C SER A 914 -20.74 -7.96 -29.35
N LEU A 915 -19.94 -8.02 -28.29
CA LEU A 915 -18.53 -8.42 -28.32
C LEU A 915 -18.35 -9.92 -28.07
N GLU A 916 -19.18 -10.54 -27.21
CA GLU A 916 -19.27 -12.00 -27.01
C GLU A 916 -19.38 -12.73 -28.36
N ARG A 917 -20.34 -12.33 -29.21
CA ARG A 917 -20.54 -12.90 -30.55
C ARG A 917 -19.33 -12.75 -31.49
N GLN A 918 -18.44 -11.79 -31.25
CA GLN A 918 -17.20 -11.64 -32.02
C GLN A 918 -16.08 -12.53 -31.47
N PHE A 919 -16.03 -12.71 -30.14
CA PHE A 919 -15.17 -13.72 -29.50
C PHE A 919 -15.58 -15.14 -29.88
N ASP A 920 -16.87 -15.48 -29.93
CA ASP A 920 -17.38 -16.78 -30.39
C ASP A 920 -16.95 -17.05 -31.85
N LEU A 921 -17.12 -16.07 -32.74
CA LEU A 921 -16.73 -16.16 -34.15
C LEU A 921 -15.21 -16.34 -34.29
N TRP A 922 -14.42 -15.53 -33.57
CA TRP A 922 -12.97 -15.65 -33.57
C TRP A 922 -12.51 -17.01 -33.03
N HIS A 923 -13.08 -17.49 -31.92
CA HIS A 923 -12.74 -18.76 -31.30
C HIS A 923 -13.10 -19.94 -32.20
N HIS A 924 -14.25 -19.87 -32.90
CA HIS A 924 -14.63 -20.86 -33.90
C HIS A 924 -13.63 -20.91 -35.07
N LEU A 925 -13.19 -19.76 -35.59
CA LEU A 925 -12.21 -19.67 -36.67
C LEU A 925 -10.81 -20.14 -36.23
N ALA A 926 -10.35 -19.72 -35.05
CA ALA A 926 -9.06 -20.10 -34.48
C ALA A 926 -8.96 -21.59 -34.11
N SER A 927 -10.11 -22.25 -33.91
CA SER A 927 -10.20 -23.68 -33.59
C SER A 927 -10.36 -24.59 -34.82
N GLN A 928 -10.35 -24.06 -36.05
CA GLN A 928 -10.54 -24.88 -37.26
C GLN A 928 -9.31 -25.78 -37.52
N PRO A 929 -9.52 -27.04 -37.98
CA PRO A 929 -8.43 -27.96 -38.28
C PRO A 929 -7.55 -27.44 -39.42
N SER A 930 -6.24 -27.70 -39.31
CA SER A 930 -5.23 -27.25 -40.28
C SER A 930 -4.46 -28.43 -40.88
N PRO A 931 -3.82 -28.29 -42.05
CA PRO A 931 -3.05 -29.39 -42.64
C PRO A 931 -1.94 -29.88 -41.70
N GLY A 932 -2.02 -31.14 -41.28
CA GLY A 932 -1.11 -31.75 -40.30
C GLY A 932 -1.63 -31.77 -38.85
N HIS A 933 -2.43 -30.78 -38.43
CA HIS A 933 -2.94 -30.67 -37.05
C HIS A 933 -4.48 -30.58 -37.01
N PRO A 934 -5.19 -31.64 -36.57
CA PRO A 934 -6.65 -31.70 -36.58
C PRO A 934 -7.31 -30.90 -35.44
N LEU A 935 -6.53 -30.37 -34.50
CA LEU A 935 -6.96 -29.52 -33.39
C LEU A 935 -5.96 -28.37 -33.23
N ALA A 936 -6.43 -27.21 -32.75
CA ALA A 936 -5.54 -26.08 -32.42
C ALA A 936 -4.69 -26.34 -31.16
N TYR A 937 -5.24 -27.10 -30.22
CA TYR A 937 -4.57 -27.61 -29.02
C TYR A 937 -5.21 -28.94 -28.57
N TRP A 938 -4.47 -29.71 -27.78
CA TRP A 938 -4.95 -30.95 -27.17
C TRP A 938 -4.49 -31.04 -25.71
N ALA A 939 -5.08 -31.96 -24.95
CA ALA A 939 -4.72 -32.21 -23.55
C ALA A 939 -3.80 -33.43 -23.43
N GLU A 940 -2.77 -33.34 -22.59
CA GLU A 940 -1.84 -34.43 -22.31
C GLU A 940 -1.91 -34.87 -20.85
N GLU A 941 -1.86 -36.18 -20.60
CA GLU A 941 -1.87 -36.75 -19.26
C GLU A 941 -0.48 -36.69 -18.62
N LEU A 942 -0.40 -36.18 -17.39
CA LEU A 942 0.88 -35.91 -16.72
C LEU A 942 1.51 -37.20 -16.16
N THR A 943 2.52 -37.73 -16.84
CA THR A 943 3.10 -39.05 -16.56
C THR A 943 4.07 -39.12 -15.37
N SER A 944 3.64 -38.65 -14.19
CA SER A 944 4.27 -38.90 -12.86
C SER A 944 5.70 -38.33 -12.65
N PRO A 945 6.29 -38.46 -11.44
CA PRO A 945 5.74 -38.11 -10.13
C PRO A 945 6.70 -37.17 -9.38
N GLY A 946 6.53 -35.84 -9.48
CA GLY A 946 7.56 -34.89 -9.02
C GLY A 946 7.13 -33.48 -8.61
N GLY A 947 5.85 -33.23 -8.33
CA GLY A 947 5.37 -31.92 -7.89
C GLY A 947 3.85 -31.84 -7.86
N LEU A 948 3.29 -30.98 -7.00
CA LEU A 948 1.84 -30.76 -6.94
C LEU A 948 1.40 -29.83 -8.07
N ILE A 949 1.14 -30.39 -9.25
CA ILE A 949 0.42 -29.70 -10.32
C ILE A 949 -1.08 -29.78 -9.97
N PRO A 950 -1.80 -28.65 -9.79
CA PRO A 950 -3.22 -28.65 -9.39
C PRO A 950 -4.19 -28.94 -10.55
N PHE A 951 -3.67 -29.36 -11.70
CA PHE A 951 -4.42 -29.61 -12.93
C PHE A 951 -4.25 -31.07 -13.36
N SER A 952 -5.33 -31.68 -13.85
CA SER A 952 -5.37 -33.09 -14.30
C SER A 952 -4.54 -33.39 -15.55
N ASN A 953 -4.10 -32.36 -16.26
CA ASN A 953 -3.50 -32.40 -17.59
C ASN A 953 -2.83 -31.05 -17.90
N SER A 954 -1.91 -31.04 -18.86
CA SER A 954 -1.42 -29.83 -19.55
C SER A 954 -2.13 -29.65 -20.90
N TYR A 955 -1.96 -28.49 -21.54
CA TYR A 955 -2.38 -28.23 -22.92
C TYR A 955 -1.18 -27.99 -23.82
N THR A 956 -1.10 -28.75 -24.91
CA THR A 956 -0.10 -28.58 -25.97
C THR A 956 -0.76 -27.98 -27.20
N PHE A 957 -0.12 -26.97 -27.79
CA PHE A 957 -0.61 -26.26 -28.98
C PHE A 957 0.08 -26.74 -30.26
N LYS A 958 -0.56 -26.54 -31.41
CA LYS A 958 0.07 -26.83 -32.72
C LYS A 958 1.29 -25.95 -33.04
N ASP A 959 1.33 -24.72 -32.50
CA ASP A 959 2.42 -23.76 -32.61
C ASP A 959 2.33 -22.70 -31.49
N GLY A 960 3.45 -22.04 -31.18
CA GLY A 960 3.54 -21.05 -30.10
C GLY A 960 2.65 -19.82 -30.29
N LEU A 961 2.46 -19.36 -31.54
CA LEU A 961 1.59 -18.22 -31.87
C LEU A 961 0.11 -18.52 -31.59
N THR A 962 -0.33 -19.75 -31.90
CA THR A 962 -1.66 -20.27 -31.55
C THR A 962 -1.79 -20.38 -30.03
N GLY A 963 -0.75 -20.86 -29.35
CA GLY A 963 -0.68 -20.86 -27.89
C GLY A 963 -0.91 -19.47 -27.27
N LEU A 964 -0.14 -18.47 -27.69
CA LEU A 964 -0.31 -17.08 -27.29
C LEU A 964 -1.74 -16.58 -27.56
N ALA A 965 -2.31 -16.89 -28.73
CA ALA A 965 -3.68 -16.50 -29.08
C ALA A 965 -4.74 -17.11 -28.15
N PHE A 966 -4.63 -18.40 -27.79
CA PHE A 966 -5.57 -19.01 -26.85
C PHE A 966 -5.37 -18.53 -25.41
N LEU A 967 -4.13 -18.30 -24.97
CA LEU A 967 -3.84 -17.69 -23.65
C LEU A 967 -4.47 -16.29 -23.54
N TYR A 968 -4.22 -15.38 -24.50
CA TYR A 968 -4.83 -14.05 -24.51
C TYR A 968 -6.36 -14.07 -24.66
N TYR A 969 -6.92 -15.09 -25.32
CA TYR A 969 -8.37 -15.29 -25.38
C TYR A 969 -8.94 -15.66 -24.01
N TRP A 970 -8.35 -16.62 -23.30
CA TRP A 970 -8.79 -16.98 -21.95
C TRP A 970 -8.59 -15.84 -20.94
N THR A 971 -7.50 -15.07 -21.06
CA THR A 971 -7.27 -13.80 -20.34
C THR A 971 -8.45 -12.84 -20.53
N ALA A 972 -8.90 -12.67 -21.78
CA ALA A 972 -10.05 -11.84 -22.09
C ALA A 972 -11.33 -12.38 -21.44
N GLN A 973 -11.58 -13.70 -21.50
CA GLN A 973 -12.78 -14.30 -20.91
C GLN A 973 -12.83 -14.17 -19.39
N VAL A 974 -11.72 -14.34 -18.66
CA VAL A 974 -11.66 -14.12 -17.20
C VAL A 974 -12.15 -12.71 -16.83
N LEU A 975 -11.63 -11.69 -17.51
CA LEU A 975 -11.96 -10.29 -17.23
C LEU A 975 -13.37 -9.90 -17.73
N PHE A 976 -13.76 -10.41 -18.91
CA PHE A 976 -15.07 -10.16 -19.53
C PHE A 976 -16.22 -10.76 -18.72
N HIS A 977 -16.09 -12.01 -18.28
CA HIS A 977 -17.09 -12.70 -17.48
C HIS A 977 -17.41 -11.95 -16.18
N ARG A 978 -16.38 -11.56 -15.43
CA ARG A 978 -16.50 -10.75 -14.22
C ARG A 978 -17.17 -9.39 -14.46
N CYS A 979 -16.94 -8.78 -15.62
CA CYS A 979 -17.61 -7.54 -16.03
C CYS A 979 -19.12 -7.76 -16.23
N VAL A 980 -19.52 -8.83 -16.94
CA VAL A 980 -20.93 -9.18 -17.17
C VAL A 980 -21.65 -9.49 -15.86
N GLU A 981 -21.04 -10.25 -14.95
CA GLU A 981 -21.61 -10.50 -13.60
C GLU A 981 -21.80 -9.21 -12.79
N THR A 982 -20.85 -8.27 -12.90
CA THR A 982 -20.92 -6.98 -12.20
C THR A 982 -22.04 -6.11 -12.77
N LEU A 983 -22.17 -6.03 -14.10
CA LEU A 983 -23.28 -5.34 -14.77
C LEU A 983 -24.63 -5.96 -14.41
N HIS A 984 -24.75 -7.29 -14.42
CA HIS A 984 -25.95 -8.01 -13.99
C HIS A 984 -26.34 -7.64 -12.54
N ARG A 985 -25.37 -7.64 -11.62
CA ARG A 985 -25.57 -7.24 -10.21
C ARG A 985 -26.03 -5.78 -10.07
N ILE A 986 -25.48 -4.87 -10.87
CA ILE A 986 -25.87 -3.44 -10.90
C ILE A 986 -27.31 -3.27 -11.42
N ILE A 987 -27.67 -3.98 -12.50
CA ILE A 987 -29.01 -3.90 -13.10
C ILE A 987 -30.09 -4.36 -12.11
N PHE A 988 -29.88 -5.49 -11.45
CA PHE A 988 -30.81 -6.08 -10.49
C PHE A 988 -30.71 -5.51 -9.07
N GLN A 989 -29.88 -4.49 -8.82
CA GLN A 989 -29.87 -3.80 -7.53
C GLN A 989 -31.18 -2.99 -7.34
N PRO A 990 -31.82 -3.01 -6.15
CA PRO A 990 -32.95 -2.12 -5.84
C PRO A 990 -32.54 -0.65 -5.97
N ILE A 991 -33.43 0.18 -6.53
CA ILE A 991 -33.17 1.61 -6.72
C ILE A 991 -33.68 2.46 -5.56
N ILE A 992 -33.04 3.61 -5.34
CA ILE A 992 -33.29 4.56 -4.23
C ILE A 992 -34.26 5.69 -4.65
N ASP A 993 -34.40 5.93 -5.96
CA ASP A 993 -35.25 6.99 -6.52
C ASP A 993 -36.73 6.83 -6.13
N ALA A 994 -37.37 7.91 -5.66
CA ALA A 994 -38.68 7.89 -5.01
C ALA A 994 -39.90 7.79 -5.96
N TYR A 995 -39.86 6.92 -6.97
CA TYR A 995 -41.01 6.55 -7.83
C TYR A 995 -41.06 5.01 -8.01
N PRO A 996 -42.24 4.43 -8.33
CA PRO A 996 -42.67 3.16 -7.73
C PRO A 996 -41.97 1.90 -8.24
N ASN A 997 -42.29 0.78 -7.57
CA ASN A 997 -41.74 -0.58 -7.68
C ASN A 997 -41.87 -1.28 -9.08
N MET A 998 -41.69 -0.55 -10.18
CA MET A 998 -41.47 -1.13 -11.50
C MET A 998 -40.04 -1.66 -11.61
N TRP A 999 -39.90 -2.94 -11.29
CA TRP A 999 -38.90 -3.77 -11.97
C TRP A 999 -39.34 -3.85 -13.43
N LEU A 1000 -38.78 -2.98 -14.28
CA LEU A 1000 -38.85 -3.15 -15.72
C LEU A 1000 -38.08 -4.42 -16.06
N ASP A 1001 -38.78 -5.45 -16.51
CA ASP A 1001 -38.17 -6.65 -17.05
C ASP A 1001 -37.15 -6.28 -18.13
N LEU A 1002 -35.99 -6.95 -18.14
CA LEU A 1002 -35.00 -6.76 -19.18
C LEU A 1002 -35.62 -7.09 -20.55
N PRO A 1003 -35.34 -6.28 -21.61
CA PRO A 1003 -35.61 -6.68 -22.98
C PRO A 1003 -35.08 -8.09 -23.26
N LEU A 1004 -35.78 -8.87 -24.09
CA LEU A 1004 -35.43 -10.27 -24.38
C LEU A 1004 -33.99 -10.41 -24.89
N GLU A 1005 -33.48 -9.39 -25.56
CA GLU A 1005 -32.12 -9.25 -26.10
C GLU A 1005 -31.04 -9.09 -25.02
N LEU A 1006 -31.42 -8.76 -23.79
CA LEU A 1006 -30.56 -8.57 -22.61
C LEU A 1006 -30.83 -9.59 -21.49
N GLN A 1007 -31.77 -10.53 -21.68
CA GLN A 1007 -32.03 -11.61 -20.73
C GLN A 1007 -30.94 -12.68 -20.87
N ILE A 1008 -29.97 -12.65 -19.95
CA ILE A 1008 -28.84 -13.59 -19.90
C ILE A 1008 -29.04 -14.67 -18.84
N ASP A 1009 -28.52 -15.86 -19.10
CA ASP A 1009 -28.23 -16.84 -18.05
C ASP A 1009 -26.91 -16.45 -17.37
N VAL A 1010 -26.98 -15.90 -16.17
CA VAL A 1010 -25.81 -15.47 -15.40
C VAL A 1010 -24.87 -16.63 -15.03
N THR A 1011 -25.37 -17.87 -14.97
CA THR A 1011 -24.53 -19.05 -14.65
C THR A 1011 -23.52 -19.35 -15.75
N ARG A 1012 -23.79 -18.96 -17.01
CA ARG A 1012 -22.80 -19.00 -18.10
C ARG A 1012 -21.56 -18.16 -17.78
N TYR A 1013 -21.66 -17.12 -16.96
CA TYR A 1013 -20.55 -16.23 -16.68
C TYR A 1013 -19.67 -16.67 -15.50
N GLN A 1014 -20.13 -17.59 -14.66
CA GLN A 1014 -19.40 -18.09 -13.47
C GLN A 1014 -18.17 -18.98 -13.79
N HIS A 1015 -17.79 -19.12 -15.07
CA HIS A 1015 -16.71 -19.96 -15.55
C HIS A 1015 -15.29 -19.36 -15.44
N GLY A 1016 -15.10 -18.20 -14.78
CA GLY A 1016 -13.80 -17.52 -14.67
C GLY A 1016 -12.65 -18.44 -14.21
N ARG A 1017 -12.88 -19.28 -13.18
CA ARG A 1017 -11.86 -20.23 -12.68
C ARG A 1017 -11.46 -21.26 -13.74
N LYS A 1018 -12.38 -21.68 -14.61
CA LYS A 1018 -12.08 -22.62 -15.71
C LYS A 1018 -11.08 -21.97 -16.67
N PHE A 1019 -11.33 -20.73 -17.10
CA PHE A 1019 -10.42 -20.04 -18.01
C PHE A 1019 -9.05 -19.74 -17.38
N ALA A 1020 -8.99 -19.44 -16.08
CA ALA A 1020 -7.71 -19.32 -15.38
C ALA A 1020 -6.94 -20.66 -15.31
N ALA A 1021 -7.64 -21.78 -15.10
CA ALA A 1021 -7.02 -23.11 -15.17
C ALA A 1021 -6.56 -23.44 -16.60
N ASP A 1022 -7.34 -23.07 -17.61
CA ASP A 1022 -7.00 -23.27 -19.03
C ASP A 1022 -5.77 -22.44 -19.45
N ILE A 1023 -5.60 -21.22 -18.91
CA ILE A 1023 -4.34 -20.45 -18.99
C ILE A 1023 -3.19 -21.26 -18.40
N CYS A 1024 -3.30 -21.68 -17.14
CA CYS A 1024 -2.21 -22.38 -16.45
C CYS A 1024 -1.81 -23.68 -17.17
N ARG A 1025 -2.78 -24.45 -17.67
CA ARG A 1025 -2.53 -25.65 -18.47
C ARG A 1025 -1.68 -25.40 -19.71
N GLY A 1026 -1.86 -24.25 -20.36
CA GLY A 1026 -1.14 -23.89 -21.58
C GLY A 1026 0.20 -23.19 -21.36
N LEU A 1027 0.41 -22.54 -20.22
CA LEU A 1027 1.54 -21.63 -19.99
C LEU A 1027 2.92 -22.25 -20.25
N ASP A 1028 3.17 -23.49 -19.83
CA ASP A 1028 4.45 -24.18 -20.09
C ASP A 1028 4.66 -24.50 -21.58
N SER A 1029 3.65 -25.03 -22.28
CA SER A 1029 3.77 -25.34 -23.71
C SER A 1029 4.09 -24.11 -24.55
N VAL A 1030 3.55 -22.94 -24.18
CA VAL A 1030 3.89 -21.67 -24.86
C VAL A 1030 5.25 -21.13 -24.42
N LEU A 1031 5.65 -21.31 -23.16
CA LEU A 1031 6.99 -20.94 -22.68
C LEU A 1031 8.09 -21.72 -23.41
N ASP A 1032 7.90 -23.01 -23.65
CA ASP A 1032 8.83 -23.84 -24.40
C ASP A 1032 8.96 -23.37 -25.87
N ASN A 1033 7.84 -23.05 -26.51
CA ASN A 1033 7.77 -22.73 -27.94
C ASN A 1033 7.90 -21.24 -28.31
N THR A 1034 7.95 -20.31 -27.34
CA THR A 1034 8.11 -18.87 -27.61
C THR A 1034 9.56 -18.40 -27.59
N VAL A 1035 9.89 -17.46 -28.49
CA VAL A 1035 11.12 -16.63 -28.45
C VAL A 1035 10.90 -15.27 -27.76
N GLN A 1036 9.69 -15.02 -27.26
CA GLN A 1036 9.30 -13.79 -26.53
C GLN A 1036 8.58 -14.16 -25.22
N PRO A 1037 9.32 -14.40 -24.12
CA PRO A 1037 8.73 -14.82 -22.85
C PRO A 1037 7.84 -13.73 -22.20
N ASP A 1038 8.16 -12.45 -22.36
CA ASP A 1038 7.40 -11.32 -21.79
C ASP A 1038 5.90 -11.34 -22.13
N LEU A 1039 5.50 -11.90 -23.27
CA LEU A 1039 4.11 -12.00 -23.68
C LEU A 1039 3.25 -12.87 -22.74
N LEU A 1040 3.87 -13.75 -21.96
CA LEU A 1040 3.20 -14.64 -20.99
C LEU A 1040 2.88 -13.94 -19.67
N VAL A 1041 3.43 -12.75 -19.42
CA VAL A 1041 3.22 -11.98 -18.18
C VAL A 1041 1.75 -11.62 -17.99
N SER A 1042 1.07 -11.06 -19.00
CA SER A 1042 -0.33 -10.61 -18.86
C SER A 1042 -1.31 -11.77 -18.62
N PRO A 1043 -1.21 -12.92 -19.32
CA PRO A 1043 -1.97 -14.13 -18.97
C PRO A 1043 -1.66 -14.68 -17.57
N MET A 1044 -0.37 -14.80 -17.20
CA MET A 1044 0.05 -15.27 -15.87
C MET A 1044 -0.51 -14.39 -14.75
N MET A 1045 -0.43 -13.06 -14.89
CA MET A 1045 -0.98 -12.10 -13.91
C MET A 1045 -2.50 -12.19 -13.83
N THR A 1046 -3.21 -12.32 -14.96
CA THR A 1046 -4.68 -12.42 -14.97
C THR A 1046 -5.18 -13.69 -14.26
N ALA A 1047 -4.49 -14.83 -14.46
CA ALA A 1047 -4.80 -16.06 -13.72
C ALA A 1047 -4.48 -15.89 -12.22
N MET A 1048 -3.29 -15.38 -11.90
CA MET A 1048 -2.84 -15.16 -10.52
C MET A 1048 -3.79 -14.25 -9.74
N ASP A 1049 -4.24 -13.14 -10.33
CA ASP A 1049 -5.12 -12.18 -9.65
C ASP A 1049 -6.53 -12.75 -9.43
N LEU A 1050 -7.06 -13.57 -10.35
CA LEU A 1050 -8.29 -14.32 -10.09
C LEU A 1050 -8.11 -15.31 -8.93
N TYR A 1051 -7.00 -16.05 -8.88
CA TYR A 1051 -6.77 -17.00 -7.80
C TYR A 1051 -6.53 -16.31 -6.44
N LYS A 1052 -5.89 -15.14 -6.39
CA LYS A 1052 -5.83 -14.29 -5.19
C LYS A 1052 -7.23 -13.89 -4.71
N GLU A 1053 -8.11 -13.50 -5.62
CA GLU A 1053 -9.49 -13.13 -5.27
C GLU A 1053 -10.31 -14.33 -4.77
N LEU A 1054 -10.17 -15.50 -5.40
CA LEU A 1054 -10.77 -16.75 -4.91
C LEU A 1054 -10.20 -17.17 -3.54
N ASN A 1055 -8.91 -16.92 -3.29
CA ASN A 1055 -8.31 -17.18 -1.99
C ASN A 1055 -8.84 -16.21 -0.92
N ALA A 1056 -8.91 -14.92 -1.22
CA ALA A 1056 -9.46 -13.91 -0.32
C ALA A 1056 -10.96 -14.12 -0.02
N ALA A 1057 -11.74 -14.60 -1.00
CA ALA A 1057 -13.18 -14.81 -0.86
C ALA A 1057 -13.57 -16.16 -0.25
N SER A 1058 -12.85 -17.24 -0.55
CA SER A 1058 -13.24 -18.61 -0.14
C SER A 1058 -12.08 -19.54 0.23
N GLN A 1059 -10.87 -19.01 0.42
CA GLN A 1059 -9.64 -19.78 0.76
C GLN A 1059 -9.28 -20.88 -0.26
N ASP A 1060 -9.78 -20.74 -1.48
CA ASP A 1060 -9.52 -21.65 -2.60
C ASP A 1060 -8.33 -21.13 -3.45
N GLY A 1061 -7.94 -21.83 -4.52
CA GLY A 1061 -6.95 -21.35 -5.49
C GLY A 1061 -5.48 -21.35 -5.03
N LEU A 1062 -5.19 -21.70 -3.78
CA LEU A 1062 -3.84 -21.62 -3.18
C LEU A 1062 -2.81 -22.46 -3.94
N MET A 1063 -3.19 -23.65 -4.41
CA MET A 1063 -2.29 -24.53 -5.16
C MET A 1063 -2.00 -23.96 -6.55
N GLU A 1064 -3.00 -23.38 -7.20
CA GLU A 1064 -2.84 -22.68 -8.48
C GLU A 1064 -1.95 -21.44 -8.36
N MET A 1065 -2.04 -20.68 -7.25
CA MET A 1065 -1.11 -19.58 -6.95
C MET A 1065 0.34 -20.08 -6.78
N MET A 1066 0.56 -21.11 -5.95
CA MET A 1066 1.90 -21.70 -5.76
C MET A 1066 2.49 -22.25 -7.07
N TRP A 1067 1.64 -22.80 -7.95
CA TRP A 1067 2.06 -23.26 -9.27
C TRP A 1067 2.44 -22.08 -10.19
N LEU A 1068 1.69 -20.98 -10.15
CA LEU A 1068 1.99 -19.76 -10.93
C LEU A 1068 3.27 -19.04 -10.44
N ASP A 1069 3.56 -19.04 -9.14
CA ASP A 1069 4.84 -18.51 -8.62
C ASP A 1069 6.04 -19.39 -9.02
N ASN A 1070 5.84 -20.71 -9.10
CA ASN A 1070 6.84 -21.62 -9.67
C ASN A 1070 7.00 -21.37 -11.18
N PHE A 1071 5.90 -21.20 -11.93
CA PHE A 1071 5.95 -20.82 -13.35
C PHE A 1071 6.68 -19.48 -13.58
N ARG A 1072 6.50 -18.47 -12.71
CA ARG A 1072 7.27 -17.23 -12.76
C ARG A 1072 8.78 -17.49 -12.68
N SER A 1073 9.22 -18.51 -11.95
CA SER A 1073 10.63 -18.91 -11.89
C SER A 1073 11.11 -19.50 -13.23
N ARG A 1074 10.32 -20.38 -13.85
CA ARG A 1074 10.60 -20.93 -15.21
C ARG A 1074 10.62 -19.83 -16.27
N LEU A 1075 9.74 -18.84 -16.15
CA LEU A 1075 9.69 -17.65 -17.01
C LEU A 1075 10.96 -16.80 -16.90
N VAL A 1076 11.50 -16.61 -15.68
CA VAL A 1076 12.81 -15.95 -15.46
C VAL A 1076 13.94 -16.76 -16.12
N GLU A 1077 13.97 -18.07 -15.92
CA GLU A 1077 15.00 -18.96 -16.48
C GLU A 1077 15.02 -18.91 -18.03
N LYS A 1078 13.84 -18.99 -18.69
CA LYS A 1078 13.72 -18.85 -20.14
C LYS A 1078 14.22 -17.49 -20.64
N GLY A 1079 13.84 -16.39 -19.99
CA GLY A 1079 14.29 -15.06 -20.42
C GLY A 1079 15.77 -14.79 -20.15
N GLN A 1080 16.34 -15.34 -19.07
CA GLN A 1080 17.78 -15.31 -18.84
C GLN A 1080 18.52 -16.14 -19.89
N HIS A 1081 18.01 -17.31 -20.27
CA HIS A 1081 18.59 -18.12 -21.35
C HIS A 1081 18.62 -17.34 -22.69
N VAL A 1082 17.55 -16.62 -23.02
CA VAL A 1082 17.54 -15.72 -24.19
C VAL A 1082 18.59 -14.61 -24.03
N ALA A 1083 18.64 -13.91 -22.88
CA ALA A 1083 19.64 -12.87 -22.62
C ALA A 1083 21.10 -13.38 -22.74
N ASP A 1084 21.37 -14.60 -22.29
CA ASP A 1084 22.69 -15.25 -22.33
C ASP A 1084 23.13 -15.61 -23.76
N VAL A 1085 22.19 -15.93 -24.66
CA VAL A 1085 22.48 -16.18 -26.09
C VAL A 1085 22.79 -14.87 -26.81
N LEU A 1086 22.06 -13.80 -26.49
CA LEU A 1086 22.19 -12.49 -27.16
C LEU A 1086 23.48 -11.73 -26.78
N GLN A 1087 23.89 -11.77 -25.51
CA GLN A 1087 25.11 -11.09 -25.03
C GLN A 1087 26.40 -11.62 -25.68
N ARG A 1088 26.42 -12.88 -26.13
CA ARG A 1088 27.59 -13.50 -26.77
C ARG A 1088 27.84 -12.98 -28.18
N GLN A 1089 26.89 -12.24 -28.75
CA GLN A 1089 26.93 -11.78 -30.13
C GLN A 1089 27.59 -10.39 -30.28
N LYS A 1090 27.90 -10.05 -31.53
CA LYS A 1090 28.17 -8.68 -31.99
C LYS A 1090 26.92 -8.09 -32.64
N TRP A 1091 26.69 -6.81 -32.41
CA TRP A 1091 25.45 -6.08 -32.74
C TRP A 1091 25.72 -4.77 -33.48
N ILE A 1092 24.78 -4.38 -34.33
CA ILE A 1092 24.73 -3.09 -35.02
C ILE A 1092 23.41 -2.40 -34.65
N ASP A 1093 23.47 -1.12 -34.31
CA ASP A 1093 22.26 -0.31 -34.05
C ASP A 1093 21.42 -0.18 -35.33
N VAL A 1094 20.10 -0.36 -35.24
CA VAL A 1094 19.16 -0.23 -36.37
C VAL A 1094 18.23 0.97 -36.20
N ALA A 1095 17.59 1.08 -35.04
CA ALA A 1095 16.62 2.13 -34.73
C ALA A 1095 16.44 2.31 -33.22
N GLU A 1096 15.93 3.46 -32.82
CA GLU A 1096 15.54 3.84 -31.46
C GLU A 1096 14.11 4.39 -31.51
N PHE A 1097 13.31 4.12 -30.48
CA PHE A 1097 11.85 4.32 -30.42
C PHE A 1097 11.40 4.91 -29.09
#